data_AF-A0A0D6EFY2-F1
#
_entry.id   AF-A0A0D6EFY2-F1
#
_cell.length_a   1.000
_cell.length_b   1.000
_cell.length_c   1.000
_cell.angle_alpha   90.00
_cell.angle_beta   90.00
_cell.angle_gamma   90.00
#
_symmetry.space_group_name_H-M   'P 1'
#
loop_
_entity.id
_entity.type
_entity.pdbx_description
1 polymer ?
#
loop_
_entity_poly.entity_id
_entity_poly.type
_entity_poly.pdbx_seq_one_letter_code
_entity_poly.pdbx_strand_id
1 'polypeptide(L)'
;MPPPPRRSLMRRSKTALLSTVSLASLAHALALPQSLSAPDAGARDLLHASSVRKTINLGPRPETALHDADVNPSVTLTSWNEQSSSSLRRFANACDTFDDPARCVGYELASSFVQTLHPQAEFKLVDGIVSKHTGVFHAHFLQLLDGIPIANANLNVNVDIMTGQVVSYGDSSFANAAQPGEWTARARKWAQGVAQSADQIIFGGSTSADTAPQGSDDVEAEYSSPPFLPADQVSAPKVSDPRHGLITFLALQSNNWQLTRHLTGHPRSELLTQLWSTPIVGTAHDVVIDGVPETMDEPVKATLTYIHDDKDVKLAWKYELKTHDNMYEAYMSADASIAPGDEEALMVVDWVRDFRPTGGELGFVEMYVGDGPKSFIPPTARRIQASSRKKWSWALGRDTYPETNPRVQSAAAPVASTTDSKEVARLRKLKPSYKVFPWGVNAPDEGKRKLLQGTLVELDQEASPAGWHMVPSEYKGGKDIFYYETRGNNVLAQDNPSGGNSMSGFRANGGPNMTFDFPIHMTKPGVPLDPATYINASTTELFYTNNEIHDLFYRYGFDEESGNFQEYNFNRGGYGEDAVQANAQDGSGYNNANFATPPDGQRPRMRMYSWTASTPMRDGDFEAGIVIHEYAHGISTRLTGGPANSGCLGWGEAGGMGEGWGDFFATMIRLHDQKIVEYDMGSWASNRDGGIRNYRYSRNLTVNPDTYKSLDKGGYWGVHAIGEVWAEMLFELAENLMDEHGMYPTLFPPPVNSTDSTDFYSERHLRETGKLVPAHGNTLVIQLVIDAMKLQPCRPSFQNARDAIITADKVLTGGENRCIIWNSFAKRGLGPESKVVGSTPWGGGIRTEDYDAPKGCKTHKN
;
A
#
# COMPACT_ATOMS: atom_id res chain seq x y z
N MET A 1 0.15 -66.77 -12.46
CA MET A 1 0.21 -67.91 -13.42
C MET A 1 -1.23 -68.22 -13.88
N PRO A 2 -1.47 -68.79 -15.08
CA PRO A 2 -1.13 -68.22 -16.38
C PRO A 2 -2.39 -68.11 -17.31
N PRO A 3 -2.43 -68.43 -18.64
CA PRO A 3 -2.33 -67.37 -19.66
C PRO A 3 -3.46 -67.40 -20.77
N PRO A 4 -3.27 -67.29 -22.13
CA PRO A 4 -4.28 -66.73 -23.07
C PRO A 4 -4.77 -67.76 -24.14
N PRO A 5 -5.29 -67.40 -25.35
CA PRO A 5 -4.53 -66.90 -26.54
C PRO A 5 -5.29 -65.84 -27.40
N ARG A 6 -4.78 -65.07 -28.37
CA ARG A 6 -3.44 -64.76 -28.97
C ARG A 6 -2.85 -65.66 -30.10
N ARG A 7 -3.04 -65.29 -31.40
CA ARG A 7 -2.11 -65.38 -32.58
C ARG A 7 -2.81 -65.00 -33.92
N SER A 8 -2.15 -65.12 -35.10
CA SER A 8 -1.53 -63.98 -35.82
C SER A 8 -0.77 -64.40 -37.13
N LEU A 9 -0.90 -63.67 -38.25
CA LEU A 9 -0.10 -63.79 -39.51
C LEU A 9 0.31 -62.37 -39.99
N MET A 10 1.54 -61.96 -40.38
CA MET A 10 2.71 -62.55 -41.12
C MET A 10 2.45 -62.74 -42.64
N ARG A 11 3.32 -62.40 -43.63
CA ARG A 11 4.78 -62.11 -43.79
C ARG A 11 4.99 -61.33 -45.14
N ARG A 12 6.15 -60.79 -45.62
CA ARG A 12 7.60 -60.77 -45.23
C ARG A 12 8.34 -59.52 -45.81
N SER A 13 9.59 -59.35 -45.38
CA SER A 13 10.68 -58.38 -45.68
C SER A 13 11.37 -58.42 -47.07
N LYS A 14 12.15 -57.37 -47.41
CA LYS A 14 13.53 -57.46 -47.97
C LYS A 14 14.34 -56.14 -47.89
N THR A 15 15.66 -56.21 -48.08
CA THR A 15 16.67 -55.12 -47.95
C THR A 15 17.46 -54.89 -49.25
N ALA A 16 18.05 -53.69 -49.40
CA ALA A 16 19.11 -53.33 -50.36
C ALA A 16 20.02 -52.23 -49.74
N LEU A 17 21.17 -51.92 -50.37
CA LEU A 17 22.23 -51.07 -49.81
C LEU A 17 22.91 -50.20 -50.91
N LEU A 18 23.86 -49.32 -50.51
CA LEU A 18 24.74 -48.42 -51.30
C LEU A 18 24.15 -47.02 -51.65
N SER A 19 24.93 -45.92 -51.76
CA SER A 19 26.15 -45.46 -51.05
C SER A 19 26.63 -44.06 -51.55
N THR A 20 26.73 -43.05 -50.66
CA THR A 20 27.69 -41.91 -50.62
C THR A 20 27.30 -41.04 -49.39
N VAL A 21 28.14 -40.70 -48.38
CA VAL A 21 29.45 -39.99 -48.34
C VAL A 21 29.28 -38.49 -48.62
N SER A 22 29.62 -37.52 -47.72
CA SER A 22 30.53 -37.57 -46.55
C SER A 22 30.26 -36.50 -45.46
N LEU A 23 30.78 -36.73 -44.24
CA LEU A 23 31.21 -35.78 -43.15
C LEU A 23 30.19 -34.75 -42.59
N ALA A 24 30.11 -34.42 -41.28
CA ALA A 24 30.70 -34.89 -40.01
C ALA A 24 29.79 -34.37 -38.85
N SER A 25 29.26 -35.11 -37.85
CA SER A 25 29.83 -35.96 -36.77
C SER A 25 30.52 -35.15 -35.65
N LEU A 26 30.27 -35.25 -34.32
CA LEU A 26 29.47 -36.12 -33.41
C LEU A 26 28.82 -35.21 -32.28
N ALA A 27 27.92 -35.56 -31.34
CA ALA A 27 27.67 -36.73 -30.47
C ALA A 27 28.79 -37.01 -29.40
N HIS A 28 28.57 -37.44 -28.16
CA HIS A 28 27.37 -37.67 -27.30
C HIS A 28 27.78 -37.81 -25.81
N ALA A 29 26.81 -37.70 -24.87
CA ALA A 29 26.70 -38.38 -23.55
C ALA A 29 27.76 -38.23 -22.39
N LEU A 30 27.21 -37.86 -21.21
CA LEU A 30 27.42 -38.42 -19.84
C LEU A 30 28.82 -38.84 -19.33
N ALA A 31 29.34 -38.12 -18.32
CA ALA A 31 30.06 -38.68 -17.16
C ALA A 31 30.12 -37.68 -15.97
N LEU A 32 30.13 -38.22 -14.73
CA LEU A 32 30.62 -37.60 -13.48
C LEU A 32 31.93 -38.35 -13.12
N PRO A 33 32.97 -37.76 -12.47
CA PRO A 33 32.87 -37.33 -11.06
C PRO A 33 33.85 -36.23 -10.52
N GLN A 34 33.64 -35.88 -9.24
CA GLN A 34 34.65 -35.55 -8.18
C GLN A 34 35.74 -34.45 -8.37
N SER A 35 35.50 -33.32 -7.68
CA SER A 35 36.35 -32.68 -6.64
C SER A 35 37.71 -31.98 -6.93
N LEU A 36 37.90 -30.87 -6.19
CA LEU A 36 39.14 -30.18 -5.75
C LEU A 36 39.79 -29.07 -6.62
N SER A 37 40.35 -28.10 -5.88
CA SER A 37 41.25 -26.98 -6.23
C SER A 37 40.78 -25.86 -7.17
N ALA A 38 40.85 -24.62 -6.67
CA ALA A 38 41.14 -23.40 -7.45
C ALA A 38 42.68 -23.24 -7.58
N PRO A 39 43.19 -22.37 -8.49
CA PRO A 39 43.46 -20.99 -8.05
C PRO A 39 43.32 -19.86 -9.12
N ASP A 40 43.20 -18.64 -8.61
CA ASP A 40 43.56 -17.29 -9.09
C ASP A 40 43.75 -16.91 -10.59
N ALA A 41 43.02 -15.84 -10.94
CA ALA A 41 43.45 -14.59 -11.59
C ALA A 41 44.02 -14.59 -13.04
N GLY A 42 43.29 -13.91 -13.92
CA GLY A 42 43.74 -13.36 -15.22
C GLY A 42 42.63 -12.51 -15.85
N ALA A 43 42.93 -11.27 -16.26
CA ALA A 43 41.88 -10.25 -16.53
C ALA A 43 41.86 -9.69 -17.97
N ARG A 44 40.78 -8.95 -18.26
CA ARG A 44 40.49 -8.04 -19.40
C ARG A 44 39.75 -8.60 -20.62
N ASP A 45 38.46 -8.25 -20.65
CA ASP A 45 37.72 -7.58 -21.73
C ASP A 45 37.92 -7.99 -23.21
N LEU A 46 36.78 -8.32 -23.84
CA LEU A 46 36.34 -7.60 -25.04
C LEU A 46 34.80 -7.59 -25.11
N LEU A 47 34.23 -6.42 -25.39
CA LEU A 47 32.78 -6.12 -25.43
C LEU A 47 32.16 -6.59 -26.79
N HIS A 48 30.85 -6.62 -27.08
CA HIS A 48 29.68 -5.87 -26.56
C HIS A 48 28.34 -6.60 -26.89
N ALA A 49 27.22 -5.98 -26.49
CA ALA A 49 25.87 -6.07 -27.06
C ALA A 49 24.97 -7.30 -26.80
N SER A 50 24.19 -7.25 -25.71
CA SER A 50 22.75 -6.92 -25.79
C SER A 50 22.17 -6.61 -24.40
N SER A 51 21.29 -5.60 -24.28
CA SER A 51 20.82 -5.07 -22.99
C SER A 51 19.66 -5.88 -22.40
N VAL A 52 19.99 -6.86 -21.56
CA VAL A 52 19.01 -7.51 -20.67
C VAL A 52 18.67 -6.56 -19.53
N ARG A 53 17.43 -6.03 -19.49
CA ARG A 53 16.95 -5.24 -18.35
C ARG A 53 16.96 -6.11 -17.08
N LYS A 54 17.88 -5.83 -16.16
CA LYS A 54 17.92 -6.38 -14.80
C LYS A 54 18.00 -5.24 -13.79
N THR A 55 16.86 -4.76 -13.32
CA THR A 55 16.81 -3.98 -12.07
C THR A 55 17.01 -4.95 -10.91
N ILE A 56 18.24 -5.01 -10.40
CA ILE A 56 18.63 -5.92 -9.31
C ILE A 56 18.40 -5.19 -7.98
N ASN A 57 17.18 -5.31 -7.47
CA ASN A 57 16.83 -4.75 -6.16
C ASN A 57 16.85 -5.83 -5.11
N LEU A 58 17.18 -5.37 -3.92
CA LEU A 58 17.78 -6.15 -2.87
C LEU A 58 17.28 -5.62 -1.52
N GLY A 59 17.54 -6.40 -0.48
CA GLY A 59 16.92 -6.29 0.82
C GLY A 59 16.88 -7.69 1.43
N PRO A 60 16.42 -7.81 2.69
CA PRO A 60 16.70 -8.98 3.49
C PRO A 60 16.23 -10.28 2.83
N ARG A 61 17.11 -11.29 2.86
CA ARG A 61 16.60 -12.66 2.95
C ARG A 61 15.77 -12.76 4.23
N PRO A 62 14.57 -13.38 4.22
CA PRO A 62 13.93 -13.82 5.46
C PRO A 62 14.67 -15.06 6.00
N GLU A 63 15.93 -14.87 6.38
CA GLU A 63 16.70 -15.73 7.29
C GLU A 63 16.62 -15.16 8.72
N THR A 64 15.45 -14.61 9.08
CA THR A 64 15.00 -14.55 10.47
C THR A 64 15.03 -15.96 11.05
N ALA A 65 15.41 -16.06 12.33
CA ALA A 65 15.83 -17.31 12.94
C ALA A 65 14.75 -18.41 12.88
N LEU A 66 15.19 -19.68 12.96
CA LEU A 66 14.32 -20.86 13.11
C LEU A 66 13.17 -20.56 14.09
N HIS A 67 11.93 -20.55 13.58
CA HIS A 67 10.72 -20.27 14.36
C HIS A 67 10.38 -21.50 15.23
N ASP A 68 11.18 -21.71 16.28
CA ASP A 68 11.20 -22.89 17.14
C ASP A 68 9.99 -22.96 18.10
N ALA A 69 8.82 -23.21 17.49
CA ALA A 69 7.59 -23.72 18.10
C ALA A 69 7.08 -23.01 19.37
N ASP A 70 7.17 -21.68 19.45
CA ASP A 70 6.34 -20.85 20.36
C ASP A 70 6.52 -21.24 21.86
N VAL A 71 7.74 -21.65 22.21
CA VAL A 71 8.16 -22.05 23.57
C VAL A 71 9.46 -21.36 24.00
N ASN A 72 10.25 -20.83 23.06
CA ASN A 72 11.40 -19.99 23.37
C ASN A 72 11.36 -18.72 22.51
N PRO A 73 11.35 -17.52 23.11
CA PRO A 73 11.77 -16.32 22.40
C PRO A 73 13.20 -16.49 21.86
N SER A 74 13.62 -15.59 20.96
CA SER A 74 15.05 -15.39 20.65
C SER A 74 15.84 -15.36 21.96
N VAL A 75 16.97 -16.07 22.05
CA VAL A 75 17.72 -16.23 23.32
C VAL A 75 18.07 -14.86 23.93
N THR A 76 18.33 -13.86 23.08
CA THR A 76 18.53 -12.46 23.46
C THR A 76 17.28 -11.84 24.10
N LEU A 77 16.09 -12.10 23.56
CA LEU A 77 14.81 -11.61 24.08
C LEU A 77 14.43 -12.28 25.41
N THR A 78 14.65 -13.58 25.55
CA THR A 78 14.48 -14.30 26.84
C THR A 78 15.43 -13.72 27.89
N SER A 79 16.73 -13.62 27.55
CA SER A 79 17.77 -13.09 28.44
C SER A 79 17.52 -11.63 28.82
N TRP A 80 16.96 -10.82 27.91
CA TRP A 80 16.58 -9.44 28.16
C TRP A 80 15.44 -9.34 29.17
N ASN A 81 14.32 -10.06 28.94
CA ASN A 81 13.15 -9.98 29.80
C ASN A 81 13.39 -10.58 31.21
N GLU A 82 14.34 -11.51 31.36
CA GLU A 82 14.81 -11.95 32.69
C GLU A 82 15.54 -10.84 33.48
N GLN A 83 16.16 -9.88 32.78
CA GLN A 83 17.01 -8.82 33.38
C GLN A 83 16.33 -7.44 33.44
N SER A 84 15.36 -7.18 32.54
CA SER A 84 14.73 -5.87 32.33
C SER A 84 13.97 -5.32 33.54
N SER A 85 13.50 -6.20 34.45
CA SER A 85 12.81 -5.82 35.69
C SER A 85 13.58 -4.82 36.58
N SER A 86 14.92 -4.86 36.51
CA SER A 86 15.81 -3.91 37.21
C SER A 86 15.92 -2.55 36.51
N SER A 87 15.68 -2.51 35.20
CA SER A 87 15.67 -1.30 34.37
C SER A 87 14.30 -0.61 34.41
N LEU A 88 13.20 -1.36 34.36
CA LEU A 88 11.82 -0.85 34.43
C LEU A 88 11.62 0.14 35.58
N ARG A 89 12.03 -0.22 36.81
CA ARG A 89 11.92 0.66 37.98
C ARG A 89 12.79 1.91 37.91
N ARG A 90 13.91 1.86 37.18
CA ARG A 90 14.80 3.00 36.98
C ARG A 90 14.19 3.99 35.99
N PHE A 91 13.65 3.48 34.88
CA PHE A 91 13.00 4.29 33.86
C PHE A 91 11.68 4.88 34.35
N ALA A 92 10.83 4.11 35.04
CA ALA A 92 9.60 4.63 35.64
C ALA A 92 9.88 5.84 36.56
N ASN A 93 10.86 5.73 37.47
CA ASN A 93 11.27 6.83 38.35
C ASN A 93 11.89 8.04 37.62
N ALA A 94 12.39 7.87 36.39
CA ALA A 94 12.93 8.95 35.57
C ALA A 94 11.86 9.60 34.67
N CYS A 95 10.84 8.83 34.28
CA CYS A 95 9.73 9.24 33.44
C CYS A 95 8.55 9.85 34.20
N ASP A 96 8.49 9.72 35.53
CA ASP A 96 7.42 10.21 36.41
C ASP A 96 7.15 11.73 36.31
N THR A 97 8.08 12.50 35.72
CA THR A 97 7.95 13.95 35.50
C THR A 97 7.64 14.35 34.05
N PHE A 98 7.34 13.39 33.16
CA PHE A 98 6.96 13.66 31.77
C PHE A 98 5.43 13.69 31.63
N ASP A 99 4.92 14.42 30.63
CA ASP A 99 3.47 14.51 30.35
C ASP A 99 2.87 13.16 29.91
N ASP A 100 3.69 12.28 29.32
CA ASP A 100 3.38 10.88 28.99
C ASP A 100 4.49 9.95 29.55
N PRO A 101 4.36 9.49 30.81
CA PRO A 101 5.31 8.56 31.40
C PRO A 101 5.32 7.17 30.72
N ALA A 102 4.22 6.77 30.08
CA ALA A 102 4.06 5.45 29.47
C ALA A 102 4.91 5.36 28.18
N ARG A 103 4.78 6.33 27.27
CA ARG A 103 5.63 6.50 26.09
C ARG A 103 7.10 6.68 26.47
N CYS A 104 7.40 7.45 27.53
CA CYS A 104 8.76 7.62 28.03
C CYS A 104 9.38 6.28 28.49
N VAL A 105 8.68 5.49 29.30
CA VAL A 105 9.16 4.17 29.76
C VAL A 105 9.29 3.18 28.59
N GLY A 106 8.33 3.16 27.67
CA GLY A 106 8.38 2.36 26.46
C GLY A 106 9.61 2.69 25.58
N TYR A 107 9.87 3.98 25.37
CA TYR A 107 11.03 4.47 24.60
C TYR A 107 12.36 4.07 25.23
N GLU A 108 12.54 4.26 26.53
CA GLU A 108 13.78 3.90 27.23
C GLU A 108 14.04 2.38 27.22
N LEU A 109 12.99 1.57 27.42
CA LEU A 109 13.08 0.11 27.33
C LEU A 109 13.41 -0.37 25.91
N ALA A 110 12.72 0.16 24.90
CA ALA A 110 12.94 -0.20 23.51
C ALA A 110 14.34 0.21 23.02
N SER A 111 14.77 1.45 23.31
CA SER A 111 16.09 1.96 22.93
C SER A 111 17.22 1.18 23.62
N SER A 112 17.03 0.80 24.89
CA SER A 112 18.01 -0.03 25.62
C SER A 112 18.09 -1.47 25.07
N PHE A 113 16.98 -2.01 24.54
CA PHE A 113 16.98 -3.30 23.86
C PHE A 113 17.69 -3.23 22.49
N VAL A 114 17.43 -2.20 21.68
CA VAL A 114 18.16 -1.95 20.42
C VAL A 114 19.67 -1.81 20.67
N GLN A 115 20.06 -1.05 21.69
CA GLN A 115 21.47 -0.88 22.09
C GLN A 115 22.13 -2.20 22.55
N THR A 116 21.33 -3.19 22.98
CA THR A 116 21.77 -4.53 23.37
C THR A 116 21.87 -5.50 22.19
N LEU A 117 20.97 -5.38 21.20
CA LEU A 117 21.06 -6.09 19.92
C LEU A 117 22.28 -5.63 19.12
N HIS A 118 22.46 -4.30 18.99
CA HIS A 118 23.40 -3.67 18.06
C HIS A 118 24.34 -2.69 18.77
N PRO A 119 25.26 -3.15 19.62
CA PRO A 119 26.10 -2.29 20.46
C PRO A 119 27.12 -1.40 19.71
N GLN A 120 27.16 -1.43 18.38
CA GLN A 120 28.11 -0.70 17.53
C GLN A 120 27.46 0.05 16.34
N ALA A 121 26.14 -0.04 16.17
CA ALA A 121 25.42 0.67 15.10
C ALA A 121 24.57 1.82 15.67
N GLU A 122 24.35 2.85 14.86
CA GLU A 122 23.50 3.99 15.21
C GLU A 122 22.06 3.73 14.72
N PHE A 123 21.08 4.03 15.55
CA PHE A 123 19.66 3.92 15.21
C PHE A 123 18.94 5.22 15.59
N LYS A 124 18.05 5.67 14.70
CA LYS A 124 17.12 6.77 14.96
C LYS A 124 15.73 6.20 15.23
N LEU A 125 15.08 6.61 16.32
CA LEU A 125 13.63 6.44 16.45
C LEU A 125 12.93 7.29 15.38
N VAL A 126 12.13 6.64 14.54
CA VAL A 126 11.29 7.27 13.53
C VAL A 126 9.88 7.50 14.08
N ASP A 127 9.34 6.53 14.83
CA ASP A 127 7.98 6.54 15.35
C ASP A 127 7.86 5.81 16.70
N GLY A 128 6.82 6.12 17.49
CA GLY A 128 6.64 5.63 18.86
C GLY A 128 5.21 5.81 19.39
N ILE A 129 4.41 4.76 19.37
CA ILE A 129 2.94 4.78 19.56
C ILE A 129 2.50 3.90 20.73
N VAL A 130 1.52 4.32 21.53
CA VAL A 130 0.93 3.49 22.60
C VAL A 130 -0.45 2.97 22.18
N SER A 131 -0.57 1.66 21.92
CA SER A 131 -1.86 1.05 21.57
C SER A 131 -2.81 1.03 22.77
N LYS A 132 -3.86 1.86 22.71
CA LYS A 132 -4.87 2.04 23.77
C LYS A 132 -5.51 0.71 24.23
N HIS A 133 -5.76 -0.22 23.30
CA HIS A 133 -6.43 -1.51 23.55
C HIS A 133 -5.53 -2.54 24.26
N THR A 134 -4.24 -2.56 23.93
CA THR A 134 -3.30 -3.60 24.41
C THR A 134 -2.32 -3.10 25.48
N GLY A 135 -2.09 -1.79 25.61
CA GLY A 135 -1.07 -1.22 26.50
C GLY A 135 0.36 -1.44 26.00
N VAL A 136 0.54 -1.78 24.72
CA VAL A 136 1.85 -1.99 24.08
C VAL A 136 2.36 -0.69 23.48
N PHE A 137 3.63 -0.37 23.76
CA PHE A 137 4.38 0.64 23.04
C PHE A 137 5.04 0.02 21.81
N HIS A 138 4.75 0.56 20.63
CA HIS A 138 5.31 0.17 19.34
C HIS A 138 6.39 1.19 18.97
N ALA A 139 7.66 0.78 19.04
CA ALA A 139 8.81 1.63 18.77
C ALA A 139 9.42 1.27 17.42
N HIS A 140 9.55 2.24 16.51
CA HIS A 140 10.04 2.02 15.16
C HIS A 140 11.36 2.75 14.95
N PHE A 141 12.43 1.99 14.70
CA PHE A 141 13.79 2.50 14.50
C PHE A 141 14.27 2.24 13.07
N LEU A 142 15.12 3.14 12.59
CA LEU A 142 15.81 3.03 11.31
C LEU A 142 17.32 3.15 11.55
N GLN A 143 18.09 2.20 11.01
CA GLN A 143 19.55 2.22 11.14
C GLN A 143 20.15 3.41 10.37
N LEU A 144 21.14 4.07 10.97
CA LEU A 144 21.93 5.11 10.31
C LEU A 144 23.33 4.57 9.97
N LEU A 145 23.85 5.01 8.83
CA LEU A 145 25.25 4.86 8.43
C LEU A 145 25.85 6.26 8.25
N ASP A 146 26.79 6.63 9.11
CA ASP A 146 27.40 7.97 9.18
C ASP A 146 26.39 9.13 9.24
N GLY A 147 25.22 8.90 9.86
CA GLY A 147 24.10 9.85 9.99
C GLY A 147 23.09 9.83 8.84
N ILE A 148 23.37 9.12 7.73
CA ILE A 148 22.42 8.92 6.62
C ILE A 148 21.56 7.67 6.91
N PRO A 149 20.22 7.72 6.81
CA PRO A 149 19.39 6.54 7.04
C PRO A 149 19.56 5.47 5.97
N ILE A 150 19.56 4.20 6.36
CA ILE A 150 19.45 3.05 5.45
C ILE A 150 17.98 2.64 5.38
N ALA A 151 17.25 3.01 4.32
CA ALA A 151 15.79 2.99 4.30
C ALA A 151 15.14 1.59 4.42
N ASN A 152 15.85 0.52 4.05
CA ASN A 152 15.36 -0.85 4.26
C ASN A 152 15.81 -1.48 5.59
N ALA A 153 16.73 -0.88 6.35
CA ALA A 153 17.26 -1.38 7.62
C ALA A 153 16.37 -1.02 8.82
N ASN A 154 15.15 -1.56 8.82
CA ASN A 154 14.12 -1.25 9.81
C ASN A 154 14.21 -2.20 11.01
N LEU A 155 13.99 -1.67 12.21
CA LEU A 155 13.94 -2.46 13.45
C LEU A 155 12.76 -1.96 14.31
N ASN A 156 11.76 -2.80 14.54
CA ASN A 156 10.63 -2.47 15.40
C ASN A 156 10.70 -3.26 16.72
N VAL A 157 10.36 -2.62 17.84
CA VAL A 157 10.35 -3.22 19.18
C VAL A 157 9.01 -2.96 19.83
N ASN A 158 8.32 -4.02 20.25
CA ASN A 158 7.03 -3.94 20.91
C ASN A 158 7.20 -4.21 22.41
N VAL A 159 6.82 -3.26 23.26
CA VAL A 159 7.00 -3.33 24.72
C VAL A 159 5.65 -3.27 25.41
N ASP A 160 5.27 -4.31 26.16
CA ASP A 160 4.14 -4.22 27.09
C ASP A 160 4.55 -3.32 28.27
N ILE A 161 3.93 -2.14 28.35
CA ILE A 161 4.29 -1.10 29.33
C ILE A 161 3.92 -1.56 30.76
N MET A 162 2.90 -2.41 30.92
CA MET A 162 2.45 -2.87 32.23
C MET A 162 3.40 -3.89 32.86
N THR A 163 4.05 -4.74 32.05
CA THR A 163 5.03 -5.73 32.53
C THR A 163 6.49 -5.29 32.34
N GLY A 164 6.74 -4.30 31.49
CA GLY A 164 8.10 -3.88 31.10
C GLY A 164 8.84 -4.92 30.25
N GLN A 165 8.11 -5.84 29.62
CA GLN A 165 8.67 -6.88 28.76
C GLN A 165 8.60 -6.46 27.29
N VAL A 166 9.67 -6.73 26.54
CA VAL A 166 9.60 -6.74 25.08
C VAL A 166 8.79 -7.99 24.70
N VAL A 167 7.65 -7.82 24.03
CA VAL A 167 6.75 -8.93 23.68
C VAL A 167 7.12 -9.56 22.33
N SER A 168 7.60 -8.73 21.40
CA SER A 168 8.17 -9.14 20.12
C SER A 168 9.07 -8.03 19.57
N TYR A 169 9.93 -8.37 18.61
CA TYR A 169 10.69 -7.41 17.82
C TYR A 169 10.88 -7.94 16.40
N GLY A 170 11.07 -7.04 15.46
CA GLY A 170 11.51 -7.32 14.10
C GLY A 170 12.80 -6.58 13.81
N ASP A 171 13.69 -7.19 13.03
CA ASP A 171 15.01 -6.65 12.73
C ASP A 171 15.41 -7.01 11.30
N SER A 172 15.67 -5.98 10.51
CA SER A 172 16.18 -6.08 9.13
C SER A 172 17.48 -5.28 8.96
N SER A 173 18.16 -4.94 10.06
CA SER A 173 19.34 -4.06 10.02
C SER A 173 20.59 -4.72 9.44
N PHE A 174 21.46 -3.89 8.86
CA PHE A 174 22.70 -4.31 8.23
C PHE A 174 23.80 -4.55 9.29
N ALA A 175 24.05 -5.82 9.59
CA ALA A 175 24.98 -6.26 10.64
C ALA A 175 26.47 -5.90 10.40
N ASN A 176 26.88 -5.63 9.16
CA ASN A 176 28.27 -5.35 8.80
C ASN A 176 28.63 -3.84 8.76
N ALA A 177 27.88 -2.99 9.49
CA ALA A 177 28.14 -1.55 9.62
C ALA A 177 29.42 -1.25 10.44
N ALA A 178 30.59 -1.49 9.84
CA ALA A 178 31.87 -1.50 10.55
C ALA A 178 32.54 -0.11 10.69
N GLN A 179 32.32 0.52 11.85
CA GLN A 179 33.02 1.69 12.42
C GLN A 179 32.81 3.05 11.71
N PRO A 180 32.44 4.12 12.44
CA PRO A 180 32.23 5.44 11.86
C PRO A 180 33.57 6.08 11.42
N GLY A 181 33.70 6.37 10.13
CA GLY A 181 34.97 6.74 9.51
C GLY A 181 34.82 7.70 8.33
N GLU A 182 35.52 8.84 8.41
CA GLU A 182 35.58 9.93 7.41
C GLU A 182 34.27 10.68 7.07
N TRP A 183 33.13 9.99 6.93
CA TRP A 183 31.89 10.58 6.37
C TRP A 183 31.24 11.64 7.25
N THR A 184 31.34 11.56 8.58
CA THR A 184 30.81 12.60 9.49
C THR A 184 31.45 13.98 9.25
N ALA A 185 32.70 14.02 8.75
CA ALA A 185 33.37 15.25 8.33
C ALA A 185 32.93 15.71 6.93
N ARG A 186 32.52 14.78 6.06
CA ARG A 186 32.02 15.03 4.70
C ARG A 186 30.59 15.55 4.70
N ALA A 187 29.68 14.98 5.50
CA ALA A 187 28.30 15.44 5.65
C ALA A 187 28.21 16.90 6.13
N ARG A 188 29.02 17.28 7.13
CA ARG A 188 29.15 18.69 7.57
C ARG A 188 29.63 19.60 6.44
N LYS A 189 30.53 19.11 5.58
CA LYS A 189 31.05 19.86 4.42
C LYS A 189 30.00 20.02 3.31
N TRP A 190 29.13 19.02 3.11
CA TRP A 190 27.99 19.10 2.20
C TRP A 190 26.96 20.12 2.68
N ALA A 191 26.55 20.07 3.95
CA ALA A 191 25.63 21.04 4.54
C ALA A 191 26.18 22.48 4.48
N GLN A 192 27.49 22.67 4.66
CA GLN A 192 28.16 23.96 4.47
C GLN A 192 28.17 24.41 3.00
N GLY A 193 28.39 23.51 2.04
CA GLY A 193 28.31 23.81 0.62
C GLY A 193 26.90 24.21 0.19
N VAL A 194 25.88 23.48 0.65
CA VAL A 194 24.45 23.78 0.45
C VAL A 194 24.09 25.17 0.94
N ALA A 195 24.52 25.54 2.15
CA ALA A 195 24.29 26.90 2.68
C ALA A 195 24.97 27.99 1.81
N GLN A 196 26.21 27.75 1.38
CA GLN A 196 26.96 28.68 0.52
C GLN A 196 26.35 28.81 -0.89
N SER A 197 25.73 27.75 -1.42
CA SER A 197 24.99 27.81 -2.68
C SER A 197 23.69 28.62 -2.58
N ALA A 198 22.99 28.56 -1.44
CA ALA A 198 21.78 29.35 -1.20
C ALA A 198 22.07 30.86 -1.16
N ASP A 199 23.15 31.28 -0.49
CA ASP A 199 23.56 32.70 -0.40
C ASP A 199 23.87 33.33 -1.78
N GLN A 200 24.34 32.55 -2.75
CA GLN A 200 24.67 33.07 -4.09
C GLN A 200 23.45 33.42 -4.97
N ILE A 201 22.24 32.97 -4.60
CA ILE A 201 21.02 33.20 -5.40
C ILE A 201 20.41 34.60 -5.13
N ILE A 202 20.75 35.24 -4.01
CA ILE A 202 20.05 36.45 -3.53
C ILE A 202 20.51 37.76 -4.23
N PHE A 203 21.67 37.77 -4.92
CA PHE A 203 22.23 38.98 -5.56
C PHE A 203 22.47 38.85 -7.08
N GLY A 204 21.39 38.86 -7.87
CA GLY A 204 21.40 38.77 -9.34
C GLY A 204 20.68 39.91 -10.09
N GLY A 205 20.57 41.10 -9.50
CA GLY A 205 19.64 42.16 -9.96
C GLY A 205 20.12 43.06 -11.12
N SER A 206 19.82 42.67 -12.36
CA SER A 206 19.78 43.48 -13.60
C SER A 206 21.07 44.14 -14.15
N THR A 207 21.30 43.96 -15.45
CA THR A 207 21.47 45.05 -16.45
C THR A 207 21.37 44.49 -17.87
N SER A 208 21.08 45.37 -18.85
CA SER A 208 20.67 45.01 -20.21
C SER A 208 21.70 45.40 -21.28
N ALA A 209 21.93 44.53 -22.27
CA ALA A 209 22.29 44.92 -23.65
C ALA A 209 22.10 43.74 -24.63
N ASP A 210 21.43 43.97 -25.75
CA ASP A 210 21.44 43.06 -26.91
C ASP A 210 22.77 43.13 -27.68
N THR A 211 23.25 42.01 -28.23
CA THR A 211 23.44 41.84 -29.69
C THR A 211 23.96 40.44 -30.08
N ALA A 212 23.28 39.83 -31.04
CA ALA A 212 23.81 38.77 -31.92
C ALA A 212 24.52 39.43 -33.15
N PRO A 213 25.19 38.73 -34.11
CA PRO A 213 25.04 37.29 -34.42
C PRO A 213 26.26 36.52 -35.01
N GLN A 214 26.01 35.24 -35.38
CA GLN A 214 26.69 34.42 -36.42
C GLN A 214 28.16 33.97 -36.24
N GLY A 215 28.39 32.67 -36.53
CA GLY A 215 29.71 32.09 -36.81
C GLY A 215 29.82 30.65 -36.31
N SER A 216 30.11 29.69 -37.19
CA SER A 216 30.47 28.31 -36.80
C SER A 216 31.94 28.21 -36.41
N ASP A 217 32.27 27.25 -35.54
CA ASP A 217 33.09 26.07 -35.88
C ASP A 217 33.29 25.19 -34.62
N ASP A 218 33.55 23.90 -34.79
CA ASP A 218 33.58 22.91 -33.69
C ASP A 218 34.87 22.95 -32.85
N VAL A 219 34.74 23.12 -31.52
CA VAL A 219 35.77 22.76 -30.53
C VAL A 219 35.11 22.28 -29.23
N GLU A 220 35.64 21.21 -28.62
CA GLU A 220 35.26 20.77 -27.27
C GLU A 220 35.59 21.85 -26.22
N ALA A 221 34.68 22.12 -25.29
CA ALA A 221 34.88 23.08 -24.21
C ALA A 221 34.61 22.44 -22.84
N GLU A 222 35.65 22.31 -22.02
CA GLU A 222 35.57 21.74 -20.67
C GLU A 222 34.74 22.63 -19.72
N TYR A 223 33.79 22.02 -18.99
CA TYR A 223 33.16 22.67 -17.83
C TYR A 223 34.17 22.80 -16.69
N SER A 224 34.88 23.93 -16.68
CA SER A 224 35.95 24.24 -15.73
C SER A 224 35.49 24.17 -14.27
N SER A 225 36.07 23.24 -13.50
CA SER A 225 35.94 23.18 -12.04
C SER A 225 36.93 24.14 -11.36
N PRO A 226 36.66 24.62 -10.12
CA PRO A 226 37.62 25.37 -9.33
C PRO A 226 38.92 24.59 -9.05
N PRO A 227 40.08 25.26 -8.87
CA PRO A 227 41.38 24.61 -9.00
C PRO A 227 41.83 23.76 -7.80
N PHE A 228 42.33 22.57 -8.15
CA PHE A 228 43.25 21.66 -7.46
C PHE A 228 43.64 21.87 -5.98
N LEU A 229 43.45 20.80 -5.21
CA LEU A 229 44.46 20.28 -4.29
C LEU A 229 45.01 18.95 -4.84
N PRO A 230 46.26 18.54 -4.54
CA PRO A 230 46.86 17.32 -5.08
C PRO A 230 46.19 16.05 -4.54
N ALA A 231 46.15 15.01 -5.37
CA ALA A 231 45.56 13.71 -5.01
C ALA A 231 46.59 12.80 -4.34
N ASP A 232 46.27 12.31 -3.14
CA ASP A 232 46.93 11.15 -2.50
C ASP A 232 46.07 10.62 -1.32
N GLN A 233 44.87 10.14 -1.63
CA GLN A 233 44.02 9.31 -0.74
C GLN A 233 42.89 8.66 -1.56
N VAL A 234 42.37 7.52 -1.08
CA VAL A 234 41.30 6.79 -1.77
C VAL A 234 40.04 7.65 -1.85
N SER A 235 39.66 8.08 -3.06
CA SER A 235 38.52 8.96 -3.26
C SER A 235 37.22 8.18 -3.06
N ALA A 236 36.55 8.41 -1.93
CA ALA A 236 35.18 7.97 -1.70
C ALA A 236 34.25 8.44 -2.83
N PRO A 237 33.20 7.66 -3.18
CA PRO A 237 32.23 8.04 -4.20
C PRO A 237 31.63 9.41 -3.91
N LYS A 238 31.57 10.27 -4.93
CA LYS A 238 30.80 11.52 -4.85
C LYS A 238 29.32 11.18 -4.98
N VAL A 239 28.44 11.99 -4.39
CA VAL A 239 26.98 11.85 -4.60
C VAL A 239 26.62 12.39 -5.99
N SER A 240 25.77 11.67 -6.73
CA SER A 240 25.26 12.12 -8.03
C SER A 240 24.13 13.16 -7.88
N ASP A 241 23.89 13.94 -8.93
CA ASP A 241 22.81 14.93 -8.97
C ASP A 241 21.43 14.23 -8.97
N PRO A 242 20.52 14.53 -8.04
CA PRO A 242 19.23 13.82 -7.93
C PRO A 242 18.32 14.04 -9.16
N ARG A 243 18.53 15.08 -9.96
CA ARG A 243 17.76 15.30 -11.19
C ARG A 243 18.06 14.22 -12.24
N HIS A 244 19.23 13.59 -12.19
CA HIS A 244 19.61 12.49 -13.07
C HIS A 244 18.79 11.22 -12.77
N GLY A 245 18.82 10.75 -11.53
CA GLY A 245 18.07 9.56 -11.12
C GLY A 245 16.58 9.72 -11.41
N LEU A 246 16.01 10.90 -11.17
CA LEU A 246 14.63 11.24 -11.52
C LEU A 246 14.33 11.07 -13.03
N ILE A 247 15.11 11.69 -13.92
CA ILE A 247 14.91 11.55 -15.37
C ILE A 247 14.95 10.08 -15.81
N THR A 248 15.88 9.29 -15.27
CA THR A 248 16.02 7.87 -15.59
C THR A 248 14.85 7.05 -15.05
N PHE A 249 14.40 7.29 -13.82
CA PHE A 249 13.19 6.65 -13.26
C PHE A 249 11.96 6.90 -14.14
N LEU A 250 11.73 8.15 -14.53
CA LEU A 250 10.59 8.53 -15.37
C LEU A 250 10.69 7.95 -16.77
N ALA A 251 11.88 7.88 -17.37
CA ALA A 251 12.07 7.21 -18.67
C ALA A 251 11.84 5.68 -18.59
N LEU A 252 11.98 5.07 -17.41
CA LEU A 252 11.75 3.64 -17.17
C LEU A 252 10.28 3.30 -16.85
N GLN A 253 9.62 4.10 -15.99
CA GLN A 253 8.29 3.78 -15.43
C GLN A 253 7.14 4.66 -15.96
N SER A 254 7.42 5.74 -16.71
CA SER A 254 6.34 6.55 -17.30
C SER A 254 5.53 5.73 -18.30
N ASN A 255 4.25 5.55 -17.96
CA ASN A 255 3.24 4.99 -18.83
C ASN A 255 2.54 6.09 -19.67
N ASN A 256 2.73 7.37 -19.31
CA ASN A 256 2.26 8.49 -20.10
C ASN A 256 3.15 8.64 -21.36
N TRP A 257 2.61 8.31 -22.52
CA TRP A 257 3.35 8.33 -23.78
C TRP A 257 3.91 9.72 -24.15
N GLN A 258 3.30 10.81 -23.67
CA GLN A 258 3.77 12.18 -23.93
C GLN A 258 5.02 12.46 -23.10
N LEU A 259 5.00 12.14 -21.81
CA LEU A 259 6.17 12.22 -20.92
C LEU A 259 7.30 11.33 -21.44
N THR A 260 7.02 10.07 -21.73
CA THR A 260 8.03 9.11 -22.23
C THR A 260 8.61 9.57 -23.57
N ARG A 261 7.81 10.14 -24.48
CA ARG A 261 8.28 10.72 -25.74
C ARG A 261 9.07 12.02 -25.55
N HIS A 262 8.73 12.84 -24.56
CA HIS A 262 9.49 14.05 -24.25
C HIS A 262 10.87 13.67 -23.69
N LEU A 263 10.93 12.77 -22.70
CA LEU A 263 12.17 12.31 -22.07
C LEU A 263 13.09 11.53 -23.01
N THR A 264 12.53 10.75 -23.95
CA THR A 264 13.32 10.04 -24.97
C THR A 264 13.60 10.86 -26.25
N GLY A 265 12.98 12.04 -26.37
CA GLY A 265 13.06 12.89 -27.56
C GLY A 265 14.04 14.07 -27.47
N HIS A 266 14.50 14.42 -26.27
CA HIS A 266 15.42 15.54 -26.03
C HIS A 266 16.72 15.06 -25.37
N PRO A 267 17.87 15.74 -25.59
CA PRO A 267 19.10 15.46 -24.86
C PRO A 267 18.92 15.61 -23.34
N ARG A 268 19.54 14.71 -22.57
CA ARG A 268 19.49 14.74 -21.09
C ARG A 268 19.95 16.08 -20.50
N SER A 269 20.92 16.74 -21.14
CA SER A 269 21.38 18.09 -20.78
C SER A 269 20.30 19.16 -20.91
N GLU A 270 19.44 19.08 -21.93
CA GLU A 270 18.32 20.02 -22.13
C GLU A 270 17.23 19.83 -21.05
N LEU A 271 16.92 18.57 -20.73
CA LEU A 271 16.01 18.22 -19.62
C LEU A 271 16.55 18.73 -18.27
N LEU A 272 17.85 18.62 -18.03
CA LEU A 272 18.51 19.11 -16.81
C LEU A 272 18.59 20.64 -16.72
N THR A 273 18.36 21.39 -17.81
CA THR A 273 18.20 22.85 -17.73
C THR A 273 16.78 23.29 -17.39
N GLN A 274 15.79 22.40 -17.49
CA GLN A 274 14.40 22.64 -17.10
C GLN A 274 14.17 22.32 -15.62
N LEU A 275 14.86 21.30 -15.09
CA LEU A 275 14.81 20.92 -13.67
C LEU A 275 15.75 21.77 -12.80
N TRP A 276 15.23 22.41 -11.74
CA TRP A 276 16.05 23.01 -10.69
C TRP A 276 15.84 22.29 -9.34
N SER A 277 16.86 22.32 -8.48
CA SER A 277 16.90 21.52 -7.25
C SER A 277 17.24 22.39 -6.03
N THR A 278 16.30 22.49 -5.09
CA THR A 278 16.37 23.38 -3.92
C THR A 278 16.45 22.58 -2.62
N PRO A 279 17.55 22.67 -1.84
CA PRO A 279 17.68 21.96 -0.56
C PRO A 279 16.63 22.39 0.48
N ILE A 280 16.08 21.43 1.24
CA ILE A 280 15.02 21.71 2.22
C ILE A 280 15.63 22.20 3.54
N VAL A 281 15.32 23.45 3.89
CA VAL A 281 15.78 24.12 5.11
C VAL A 281 15.42 23.30 6.36
N GLY A 282 16.41 23.07 7.22
CA GLY A 282 16.25 22.26 8.44
C GLY A 282 16.51 20.76 8.25
N THR A 283 16.61 20.27 7.02
CA THR A 283 17.01 18.88 6.73
C THR A 283 18.52 18.78 6.47
N ALA A 284 19.10 17.60 6.70
CA ALA A 284 20.50 17.34 6.40
C ALA A 284 20.72 16.73 5.00
N HIS A 285 19.67 16.23 4.35
CA HIS A 285 19.75 15.31 3.20
C HIS A 285 18.61 15.43 2.17
N ASP A 286 17.64 16.34 2.36
CA ASP A 286 16.47 16.47 1.47
C ASP A 286 16.58 17.66 0.51
N VAL A 287 16.05 17.48 -0.70
CA VAL A 287 16.05 18.43 -1.81
C VAL A 287 14.70 18.34 -2.53
N VAL A 288 14.09 19.46 -2.89
CA VAL A 288 12.94 19.50 -3.81
C VAL A 288 13.45 19.68 -5.24
N ILE A 289 12.91 18.91 -6.19
CA ILE A 289 13.13 19.09 -7.62
C ILE A 289 11.86 19.69 -8.25
N ASP A 290 12.01 20.93 -8.68
CA ASP A 290 11.01 21.70 -9.41
C ASP A 290 11.26 21.60 -10.94
N GLY A 291 10.36 22.21 -11.74
CA GLY A 291 10.51 22.28 -13.19
C GLY A 291 10.26 20.95 -13.92
N VAL A 292 9.75 19.94 -13.20
CA VAL A 292 9.31 18.67 -13.76
C VAL A 292 8.23 18.87 -14.84
N PRO A 293 8.17 18.05 -15.90
CA PRO A 293 7.20 18.25 -16.98
C PRO A 293 5.74 18.23 -16.50
N GLU A 294 4.87 18.98 -17.16
CA GLU A 294 3.44 19.26 -16.81
C GLU A 294 2.55 18.04 -16.48
N THR A 295 3.04 16.82 -16.70
CA THR A 295 2.42 15.55 -16.33
C THR A 295 2.66 15.13 -14.87
N MET A 296 3.40 15.95 -14.11
CA MET A 296 3.58 15.89 -12.66
C MET A 296 2.80 17.03 -12.01
N ASP A 297 1.99 16.74 -11.01
CA ASP A 297 1.13 17.73 -10.36
C ASP A 297 1.84 18.51 -9.24
N GLU A 298 2.93 17.97 -8.70
CA GLU A 298 3.69 18.52 -7.56
C GLU A 298 5.21 18.42 -7.79
N PRO A 299 6.03 19.32 -7.20
CA PRO A 299 7.48 19.16 -7.14
C PRO A 299 7.90 17.85 -6.45
N VAL A 300 8.96 17.22 -6.96
CA VAL A 300 9.40 15.91 -6.47
C VAL A 300 10.36 16.08 -5.29
N LYS A 301 10.00 15.54 -4.12
CA LYS A 301 10.94 15.44 -2.99
C LYS A 301 11.98 14.36 -3.29
N ALA A 302 13.26 14.67 -3.09
CA ALA A 302 14.39 13.75 -3.14
C ALA A 302 15.16 13.73 -1.81
N THR A 303 15.41 12.55 -1.24
CA THR A 303 16.10 12.35 0.05
C THR A 303 17.29 11.41 -0.14
N LEU A 304 18.48 11.80 0.32
CA LEU A 304 19.66 10.93 0.28
C LEU A 304 19.56 9.83 1.35
N THR A 305 19.79 8.59 0.96
CA THR A 305 19.62 7.40 1.79
C THR A 305 20.54 6.25 1.33
N TYR A 306 20.50 5.12 2.02
CA TYR A 306 21.19 3.89 1.67
C TYR A 306 20.19 2.71 1.52
N ILE A 307 20.56 1.70 0.73
CA ILE A 307 19.83 0.43 0.59
C ILE A 307 20.83 -0.74 0.70
N HIS A 308 20.57 -1.76 1.54
CA HIS A 308 21.43 -2.95 1.69
C HIS A 308 20.90 -4.22 0.99
N ASP A 309 21.80 -5.17 0.70
CA ASP A 309 21.50 -6.53 0.22
C ASP A 309 21.93 -7.66 1.18
N ASP A 310 22.18 -7.29 2.43
CA ASP A 310 22.76 -8.11 3.52
C ASP A 310 24.27 -8.35 3.39
N LYS A 311 24.89 -8.01 2.25
CA LYS A 311 26.36 -8.10 2.03
C LYS A 311 26.97 -6.72 1.88
N ASP A 312 26.38 -5.90 1.02
CA ASP A 312 26.81 -4.58 0.59
C ASP A 312 25.72 -3.53 0.86
N VAL A 313 26.11 -2.25 0.87
CA VAL A 313 25.22 -1.09 1.03
C VAL A 313 25.42 -0.14 -0.15
N LYS A 314 24.35 0.17 -0.89
CA LYS A 314 24.34 1.09 -2.03
C LYS A 314 23.79 2.45 -1.61
N LEU A 315 24.46 3.54 -1.99
CA LEU A 315 23.95 4.90 -1.83
C LEU A 315 22.80 5.14 -2.82
N ALA A 316 21.71 5.76 -2.36
CA ALA A 316 20.49 5.97 -3.13
C ALA A 316 19.85 7.34 -2.89
N TRP A 317 19.13 7.83 -3.90
CA TRP A 317 18.17 8.92 -3.78
C TRP A 317 16.78 8.30 -3.70
N LYS A 318 16.09 8.43 -2.56
CA LYS A 318 14.63 8.23 -2.46
C LYS A 318 13.94 9.41 -3.13
N TYR A 319 12.89 9.17 -3.90
CA TYR A 319 12.01 10.15 -4.51
C TYR A 319 10.56 9.85 -4.12
N GLU A 320 9.80 10.88 -3.79
CA GLU A 320 8.34 10.81 -3.61
C GLU A 320 7.69 11.50 -4.82
N LEU A 321 7.02 10.74 -5.69
CA LEU A 321 6.50 11.20 -6.98
C LEU A 321 4.98 11.07 -7.09
N LYS A 322 4.33 12.07 -7.71
CA LYS A 322 2.89 12.05 -8.03
C LYS A 322 2.68 12.42 -9.51
N THR A 323 2.40 11.42 -10.36
CA THR A 323 1.92 11.63 -11.73
C THR A 323 0.39 11.68 -11.74
N HIS A 324 -0.18 12.27 -12.80
CA HIS A 324 -1.62 12.25 -13.07
C HIS A 324 -2.26 10.86 -12.88
N ASP A 325 -1.56 9.79 -13.27
CA ASP A 325 -2.08 8.42 -13.19
C ASP A 325 -1.60 7.61 -11.97
N ASN A 326 -0.46 7.92 -11.34
CA ASN A 326 0.21 7.07 -10.34
C ASN A 326 0.88 7.89 -9.20
N MET A 327 1.10 7.30 -8.03
CA MET A 327 2.05 7.78 -7.03
C MET A 327 3.13 6.73 -6.79
N TYR A 328 4.40 7.13 -6.69
CA TYR A 328 5.52 6.21 -6.45
C TYR A 328 6.39 6.69 -5.28
N GLU A 329 6.97 5.73 -4.56
CA GLU A 329 8.20 5.93 -3.81
C GLU A 329 9.35 5.18 -4.50
N ALA A 330 10.31 5.91 -5.08
CA ALA A 330 11.35 5.32 -5.92
C ALA A 330 12.75 5.57 -5.35
N TYR A 331 13.65 4.59 -5.44
CA TYR A 331 15.02 4.69 -4.97
C TYR A 331 15.96 4.43 -6.14
N MET A 332 16.71 5.44 -6.57
CA MET A 332 17.70 5.31 -7.65
C MET A 332 19.12 5.36 -7.08
N SER A 333 20.07 4.63 -7.68
CA SER A 333 21.48 4.66 -7.32
C SER A 333 22.07 6.08 -7.37
N ALA A 334 22.74 6.50 -6.30
CA ALA A 334 23.22 7.87 -6.10
C ALA A 334 24.75 8.03 -6.09
N ASP A 335 25.50 7.01 -6.50
CA ASP A 335 26.96 7.11 -6.70
C ASP A 335 27.27 7.81 -8.03
N ALA A 336 28.06 8.88 -8.00
CA ALA A 336 28.52 9.60 -9.19
C ALA A 336 29.67 8.90 -9.95
N SER A 337 30.08 7.69 -9.54
CA SER A 337 30.83 6.77 -10.41
C SER A 337 29.96 6.21 -11.55
N ILE A 338 28.63 6.20 -11.36
CA ILE A 338 27.65 5.76 -12.35
C ILE A 338 27.42 6.86 -13.39
N ALA A 339 27.42 6.48 -14.67
CA ALA A 339 27.28 7.42 -15.77
C ALA A 339 25.83 7.96 -15.90
N PRO A 340 25.64 9.22 -16.31
CA PRO A 340 24.32 9.81 -16.56
C PRO A 340 23.44 9.00 -17.54
N GLY A 341 22.43 8.30 -17.01
CA GLY A 341 21.52 7.42 -17.76
C GLY A 341 21.64 5.94 -17.41
N ASP A 342 22.71 5.52 -16.73
CA ASP A 342 22.94 4.15 -16.26
C ASP A 342 22.50 3.94 -14.79
N GLU A 343 21.70 4.86 -14.22
CA GLU A 343 21.28 4.78 -12.81
C GLU A 343 20.31 3.60 -12.56
N GLU A 344 20.65 2.74 -11.61
CA GLU A 344 19.84 1.58 -11.23
C GLU A 344 18.66 1.98 -10.35
N ALA A 345 17.46 1.49 -10.63
CA ALA A 345 16.25 1.70 -9.82
C ALA A 345 16.19 0.75 -8.61
N LEU A 346 17.11 0.92 -7.66
CA LEU A 346 17.42 0.09 -6.48
C LEU A 346 16.27 -0.35 -5.57
N MET A 347 15.15 0.38 -5.53
CA MET A 347 13.90 -0.02 -4.89
C MET A 347 12.76 0.82 -5.46
N VAL A 348 11.55 0.28 -5.54
CA VAL A 348 10.35 1.03 -5.95
C VAL A 348 9.18 0.55 -5.11
N VAL A 349 8.27 1.44 -4.75
CA VAL A 349 6.92 1.14 -4.30
C VAL A 349 5.97 1.88 -5.25
N ASP A 350 5.03 1.13 -5.84
CA ASP A 350 3.97 1.66 -6.68
C ASP A 350 2.69 1.63 -5.83
N TRP A 351 2.07 2.80 -5.62
CA TRP A 351 0.94 2.93 -4.70
C TRP A 351 -0.42 2.74 -5.39
N VAL A 352 -0.45 2.39 -6.67
CA VAL A 352 -1.67 2.48 -7.50
C VAL A 352 -1.86 1.29 -8.41
N ARG A 353 -0.76 0.75 -8.97
CA ARG A 353 -0.80 -0.32 -9.94
C ARG A 353 -0.45 -1.62 -9.25
N ASP A 354 -1.51 -2.31 -8.84
CA ASP A 354 -1.51 -3.75 -8.58
C ASP A 354 -0.65 -4.47 -9.64
N PHE A 355 0.41 -5.14 -9.16
CA PHE A 355 1.59 -5.35 -9.99
C PHE A 355 1.36 -6.44 -11.04
N ARG A 356 1.02 -6.03 -12.27
CA ARG A 356 0.72 -6.92 -13.39
C ARG A 356 1.88 -7.87 -13.69
N PRO A 357 1.71 -9.20 -13.50
CA PRO A 357 2.60 -10.17 -14.10
C PRO A 357 2.25 -10.24 -15.59
N THR A 358 3.04 -9.60 -16.46
CA THR A 358 2.94 -9.76 -17.92
C THR A 358 3.49 -11.12 -18.35
N GLY A 359 2.83 -12.19 -17.91
CA GLY A 359 3.32 -13.56 -17.92
C GLY A 359 2.22 -14.63 -17.96
N GLY A 360 1.20 -14.44 -18.79
CA GLY A 360 0.10 -15.38 -18.99
C GLY A 360 -1.07 -14.72 -19.73
N GLU A 361 -1.71 -15.45 -20.64
CA GLU A 361 -2.70 -14.93 -21.60
C GLU A 361 -3.92 -14.22 -20.95
N LEU A 362 -3.90 -12.88 -20.94
CA LEU A 362 -5.11 -12.06 -20.88
C LEU A 362 -5.27 -11.28 -22.19
N GLY A 363 -6.15 -11.76 -23.08
CA GLY A 363 -6.95 -10.96 -24.02
C GLY A 363 -6.27 -10.17 -25.16
N PHE A 364 -4.97 -9.88 -25.11
CA PHE A 364 -4.30 -8.99 -26.08
C PHE A 364 -4.06 -9.59 -27.49
N VAL A 365 -4.71 -10.71 -27.83
CA VAL A 365 -4.63 -11.37 -29.14
C VAL A 365 -5.97 -11.35 -29.89
N GLU A 366 -6.76 -10.28 -29.74
CA GLU A 366 -7.79 -9.91 -30.74
C GLU A 366 -7.85 -8.39 -31.03
N MET A 367 -6.71 -7.70 -30.94
CA MET A 367 -6.52 -6.39 -31.57
C MET A 367 -5.10 -6.28 -32.15
N TYR A 368 -5.00 -5.74 -33.37
CA TYR A 368 -3.76 -5.51 -34.13
C TYR A 368 -2.98 -6.74 -34.63
N VAL A 369 -3.58 -7.47 -35.59
CA VAL A 369 -2.82 -7.98 -36.75
C VAL A 369 -3.57 -7.57 -38.03
N GLY A 370 -3.01 -6.60 -38.79
CA GLY A 370 -3.51 -6.20 -40.11
C GLY A 370 -3.85 -4.70 -40.29
N ASP A 371 -2.95 -3.99 -40.97
CA ASP A 371 -3.21 -2.83 -41.86
C ASP A 371 -3.96 -1.58 -41.36
N GLY A 372 -3.31 -0.85 -40.44
CA GLY A 372 -3.19 0.61 -40.54
C GLY A 372 -4.32 1.50 -39.97
N PRO A 373 -4.07 2.82 -39.83
CA PRO A 373 -4.97 3.72 -39.12
C PRO A 373 -6.17 4.13 -39.97
N LYS A 374 -7.36 3.57 -39.65
CA LYS A 374 -8.64 4.06 -40.16
C LYS A 374 -9.67 4.17 -39.04
N SER A 375 -10.27 5.35 -38.94
CA SER A 375 -11.32 5.67 -37.99
C SER A 375 -12.60 4.90 -38.29
N PHE A 376 -13.26 4.40 -37.24
CA PHE A 376 -14.57 3.74 -37.35
C PHE A 376 -15.66 4.51 -36.59
N ILE A 377 -16.45 5.24 -37.36
CA ILE A 377 -17.78 5.71 -36.96
C ILE A 377 -18.76 4.54 -37.19
N PRO A 378 -19.68 4.22 -36.26
CA PRO A 378 -20.56 3.05 -36.39
C PRO A 378 -21.54 3.16 -37.58
N PRO A 379 -21.72 2.09 -38.39
CA PRO A 379 -22.43 2.19 -39.67
C PRO A 379 -23.93 1.84 -39.61
N THR A 380 -24.80 2.81 -39.29
CA THR A 380 -26.26 2.68 -39.48
C THR A 380 -26.89 3.90 -40.16
N ALA A 381 -26.67 4.03 -41.48
CA ALA A 381 -27.28 5.11 -42.30
C ALA A 381 -27.75 4.60 -43.68
N ARG A 382 -28.90 3.91 -43.74
CA ARG A 382 -29.42 3.34 -45.00
C ARG A 382 -30.21 4.34 -45.85
N ARG A 383 -29.48 5.24 -46.52
CA ARG A 383 -29.82 5.84 -47.84
C ARG A 383 -31.19 6.55 -47.97
N ILE A 384 -31.23 7.86 -47.73
CA ILE A 384 -32.17 8.81 -48.36
C ILE A 384 -31.37 9.90 -49.08
N GLN A 385 -31.88 10.43 -50.19
CA GLN A 385 -31.14 11.30 -51.12
C GLN A 385 -31.22 12.80 -50.77
N ALA A 386 -30.08 13.47 -50.88
CA ALA A 386 -29.81 14.86 -51.24
C ALA A 386 -30.92 15.94 -51.14
N SER A 387 -30.60 17.05 -50.44
CA SER A 387 -30.44 18.36 -51.11
C SER A 387 -29.76 19.45 -50.25
N SER A 388 -29.25 20.49 -50.93
CA SER A 388 -29.01 21.87 -50.45
C SER A 388 -28.10 22.16 -49.24
N ARG A 389 -26.80 22.32 -49.54
CA ARG A 389 -25.93 23.48 -49.18
C ARG A 389 -26.37 24.42 -48.04
N LYS A 390 -25.48 24.65 -47.05
CA LYS A 390 -24.87 25.98 -46.80
C LYS A 390 -23.59 25.87 -45.94
N LYS A 391 -22.67 26.82 -46.11
CA LYS A 391 -21.47 27.00 -45.26
C LYS A 391 -21.84 27.76 -43.98
N TRP A 392 -21.15 27.50 -42.88
CA TRP A 392 -20.76 28.52 -41.89
C TRP A 392 -19.35 28.21 -41.36
N SER A 393 -18.66 29.25 -40.88
CA SER A 393 -17.27 29.22 -40.43
C SER A 393 -17.17 29.04 -38.91
N TRP A 394 -16.05 28.47 -38.45
CA TRP A 394 -15.65 28.55 -37.05
C TRP A 394 -15.32 30.00 -36.67
N ALA A 395 -15.77 30.41 -35.48
CA ALA A 395 -15.37 31.63 -34.81
C ALA A 395 -15.49 31.39 -33.30
N LEU A 396 -14.54 31.91 -32.51
CA LEU A 396 -14.48 31.70 -31.07
C LEU A 396 -15.60 32.46 -30.36
N GLY A 397 -16.33 31.76 -29.50
CA GLY A 397 -17.32 32.35 -28.59
C GLY A 397 -17.48 31.45 -27.36
N ARG A 398 -17.49 32.08 -26.18
CA ARG A 398 -18.10 31.47 -24.99
C ARG A 398 -19.61 31.59 -25.17
N ASP A 399 -20.39 30.57 -24.82
CA ASP A 399 -21.63 30.76 -24.06
C ASP A 399 -22.34 29.44 -23.70
N THR A 400 -22.96 29.46 -22.52
CA THR A 400 -24.10 28.64 -22.05
C THR A 400 -24.04 27.11 -22.14
N TYR A 401 -24.07 26.46 -20.96
CA TYR A 401 -24.71 25.15 -20.77
C TYR A 401 -26.20 25.21 -21.15
N PRO A 402 -26.80 24.14 -21.72
CA PRO A 402 -28.24 24.07 -21.95
C PRO A 402 -29.01 23.72 -20.65
N GLU A 403 -30.06 24.49 -20.35
CA GLU A 403 -30.84 24.33 -19.11
C GLU A 403 -31.85 23.16 -19.14
N THR A 404 -31.93 22.45 -18.00
CA THR A 404 -33.12 21.78 -17.43
C THR A 404 -33.95 20.81 -18.30
N ASN A 405 -33.95 19.53 -17.91
CA ASN A 405 -35.05 18.61 -18.19
C ASN A 405 -36.14 18.77 -17.08
N PRO A 406 -37.37 19.23 -17.38
CA PRO A 406 -38.32 19.75 -16.38
C PRO A 406 -39.09 18.66 -15.58
N ARG A 407 -38.44 17.54 -15.23
CA ARG A 407 -38.99 16.48 -14.35
C ARG A 407 -38.02 15.91 -13.30
N VAL A 408 -36.91 16.58 -13.03
CA VAL A 408 -36.13 16.36 -11.81
C VAL A 408 -36.75 17.23 -10.71
N GLN A 409 -37.22 16.63 -9.61
CA GLN A 409 -37.56 17.41 -8.41
C GLN A 409 -36.27 17.87 -7.73
N SER A 410 -36.28 19.10 -7.22
CA SER A 410 -35.07 19.88 -6.94
C SER A 410 -34.11 19.23 -5.93
N ALA A 411 -32.92 18.87 -6.41
CA ALA A 411 -31.72 19.19 -5.64
C ALA A 411 -31.62 20.72 -5.51
N ALA A 412 -31.15 21.22 -4.37
CA ALA A 412 -30.91 22.65 -4.19
C ALA A 412 -29.76 23.11 -5.10
N ALA A 413 -29.70 24.41 -5.41
CA ALA A 413 -28.47 24.99 -5.99
C ALA A 413 -27.31 24.74 -5.00
N PRO A 414 -26.10 24.37 -5.49
CA PRO A 414 -25.00 23.94 -4.62
C PRO A 414 -24.63 25.03 -3.62
N VAL A 415 -24.74 24.71 -2.34
CA VAL A 415 -24.44 25.65 -1.26
C VAL A 415 -22.97 25.51 -0.87
N ALA A 416 -22.21 26.61 -0.98
CA ALA A 416 -20.81 26.66 -0.58
C ALA A 416 -20.65 26.44 0.94
N SER A 417 -19.50 25.94 1.36
CA SER A 417 -19.16 25.73 2.78
C SER A 417 -19.29 27.02 3.60
N THR A 418 -19.70 26.88 4.87
CA THR A 418 -19.98 28.02 5.76
C THR A 418 -19.01 28.06 6.95
N THR A 419 -18.65 29.28 7.33
CA THR A 419 -17.92 29.63 8.57
C THR A 419 -18.67 30.69 9.38
N ASP A 420 -19.98 30.89 9.12
CA ASP A 420 -20.84 31.67 10.01
C ASP A 420 -21.19 30.82 11.25
N SER A 421 -20.85 31.32 12.44
CA SER A 421 -20.96 30.55 13.67
C SER A 421 -22.41 30.28 14.10
N LYS A 422 -23.40 31.05 13.64
CA LYS A 422 -24.82 30.75 13.90
C LYS A 422 -25.30 29.62 13.01
N GLU A 423 -24.90 29.64 11.75
CA GLU A 423 -25.28 28.61 10.78
C GLU A 423 -24.57 27.28 11.05
N VAL A 424 -23.27 27.29 11.40
CA VAL A 424 -22.57 26.10 11.92
C VAL A 424 -23.27 25.57 13.19
N ALA A 425 -23.64 26.43 14.14
CA ALA A 425 -24.35 26.02 15.35
C ALA A 425 -25.82 25.58 15.12
N ARG A 426 -26.39 25.83 13.93
CA ARG A 426 -27.63 25.22 13.43
C ARG A 426 -27.34 23.84 12.85
N LEU A 427 -26.33 23.75 11.99
CA LEU A 427 -26.00 22.53 11.24
C LEU A 427 -25.43 21.41 12.13
N ARG A 428 -24.62 21.73 13.14
CA ARG A 428 -24.19 20.80 14.21
C ARG A 428 -25.35 20.10 14.95
N LYS A 429 -26.58 20.61 14.85
CA LYS A 429 -27.79 20.02 15.49
C LYS A 429 -28.70 19.31 14.49
N LEU A 430 -28.41 19.41 13.20
CA LEU A 430 -29.18 18.79 12.14
C LEU A 430 -28.56 17.43 11.83
N LYS A 431 -29.37 16.37 11.88
CA LYS A 431 -28.92 15.03 11.49
C LYS A 431 -29.02 14.88 9.96
N PRO A 432 -27.90 14.63 9.24
CA PRO A 432 -27.95 14.33 7.81
C PRO A 432 -28.81 13.11 7.48
N SER A 433 -29.09 12.95 6.20
CA SER A 433 -29.74 11.74 5.67
C SER A 433 -29.14 11.36 4.33
N TYR A 434 -28.79 10.08 4.18
CA TYR A 434 -28.13 9.55 2.99
C TYR A 434 -28.96 8.43 2.39
N LYS A 435 -29.12 8.42 1.08
CA LYS A 435 -29.74 7.30 0.37
C LYS A 435 -28.65 6.39 -0.12
N VAL A 436 -28.51 5.23 0.51
CA VAL A 436 -27.35 4.34 0.35
C VAL A 436 -27.76 2.89 0.57
N PHE A 437 -27.00 1.95 0.02
CA PHE A 437 -26.94 0.57 0.47
C PHE A 437 -26.39 0.62 1.90
N PRO A 438 -27.16 0.18 2.91
CA PRO A 438 -26.72 0.29 4.30
C PRO A 438 -25.49 -0.57 4.57
N TRP A 439 -24.71 -0.20 5.58
CA TRP A 439 -23.59 -0.98 6.08
C TRP A 439 -23.91 -2.50 6.18
N GLY A 440 -22.96 -3.32 5.73
CA GLY A 440 -23.10 -4.78 5.60
C GLY A 440 -23.82 -5.28 4.33
N VAL A 441 -24.46 -4.41 3.54
CA VAL A 441 -24.95 -4.77 2.19
C VAL A 441 -23.82 -4.59 1.18
N ASN A 442 -23.26 -5.70 0.69
CA ASN A 442 -22.12 -5.64 -0.24
C ASN A 442 -22.48 -5.05 -1.61
N ALA A 443 -23.56 -5.51 -2.26
CA ALA A 443 -23.86 -5.15 -3.65
C ALA A 443 -25.37 -4.89 -3.95
N PRO A 444 -25.69 -4.26 -5.10
CA PRO A 444 -27.06 -3.91 -5.50
C PRO A 444 -28.05 -5.05 -5.77
N ASP A 445 -27.58 -6.29 -5.88
CA ASP A 445 -28.38 -7.52 -5.98
C ASP A 445 -28.56 -8.23 -4.64
N GLU A 446 -27.66 -8.02 -3.67
CA GLU A 446 -27.78 -8.51 -2.30
C GLU A 446 -28.76 -7.68 -1.45
N GLY A 447 -28.99 -6.41 -1.79
CA GLY A 447 -29.86 -5.52 -1.01
C GLY A 447 -30.55 -4.41 -1.78
N LYS A 448 -30.99 -3.38 -1.06
CA LYS A 448 -31.69 -2.21 -1.60
C LYS A 448 -31.28 -0.95 -0.86
N ARG A 449 -31.02 0.14 -1.60
CA ARG A 449 -30.76 1.46 -1.02
C ARG A 449 -31.92 1.89 -0.12
N LYS A 450 -31.60 2.34 1.10
CA LYS A 450 -32.53 2.91 2.08
C LYS A 450 -32.18 4.39 2.26
N LEU A 451 -33.16 5.23 2.58
CA LEU A 451 -32.86 6.58 3.10
C LEU A 451 -32.58 6.43 4.60
N LEU A 452 -31.30 6.48 4.96
CA LEU A 452 -30.83 6.41 6.34
C LEU A 452 -30.90 7.81 6.97
N GLN A 453 -31.39 7.90 8.20
CA GLN A 453 -31.52 9.14 8.98
C GLN A 453 -31.63 8.84 10.48
N GLY A 454 -31.27 9.78 11.33
CA GLY A 454 -31.68 9.78 12.74
C GLY A 454 -30.82 8.88 13.64
N THR A 455 -31.23 7.63 13.80
CA THR A 455 -30.48 6.54 14.46
C THR A 455 -30.21 5.38 13.51
N LEU A 456 -30.51 5.57 12.20
CA LEU A 456 -30.10 4.66 11.13
C LEU A 456 -28.79 5.12 10.46
N VAL A 457 -28.20 6.20 10.98
CA VAL A 457 -26.80 6.61 10.79
C VAL A 457 -26.36 7.08 12.17
N GLU A 458 -25.48 6.34 12.82
CA GLU A 458 -24.97 6.68 14.15
C GLU A 458 -23.53 7.17 13.99
N LEU A 459 -23.37 8.50 13.90
CA LEU A 459 -22.05 9.14 13.83
C LEU A 459 -21.29 8.79 15.12
N ASP A 460 -20.15 8.12 15.02
CA ASP A 460 -19.40 7.72 16.21
C ASP A 460 -18.80 8.97 16.88
N GLN A 461 -19.06 9.13 18.18
CA GLN A 461 -18.69 10.34 18.93
C GLN A 461 -17.22 10.34 19.39
N GLU A 462 -16.52 9.20 19.26
CA GLU A 462 -15.09 9.07 19.52
C GLU A 462 -14.29 9.36 18.26
N ALA A 463 -14.60 8.67 17.15
CA ALA A 463 -13.92 8.75 15.87
C ALA A 463 -14.27 10.02 15.08
N SER A 464 -15.56 10.36 15.07
CA SER A 464 -16.15 11.49 14.33
C SER A 464 -16.82 12.51 15.27
N PRO A 465 -16.11 13.10 16.26
CA PRO A 465 -16.71 14.04 17.23
C PRO A 465 -17.18 15.35 16.56
N ALA A 466 -16.66 15.67 15.38
CA ALA A 466 -17.13 16.76 14.51
C ALA A 466 -18.38 16.39 13.68
N GLY A 467 -18.67 15.10 13.52
CA GLY A 467 -19.51 14.56 12.45
C GLY A 467 -18.84 14.66 11.07
N TRP A 468 -19.27 13.82 10.13
CA TRP A 468 -18.62 13.62 8.83
C TRP A 468 -18.57 14.84 7.89
N HIS A 469 -19.27 15.94 8.20
CA HIS A 469 -19.44 17.11 7.33
C HIS A 469 -18.75 18.40 7.81
N MET A 470 -17.82 18.31 8.78
CA MET A 470 -17.19 19.48 9.37
C MET A 470 -15.71 19.25 9.68
N VAL A 471 -14.91 20.31 9.55
CA VAL A 471 -13.57 20.44 10.14
C VAL A 471 -13.65 21.58 11.17
N PRO A 472 -13.25 21.37 12.44
CA PRO A 472 -13.48 22.33 13.53
C PRO A 472 -12.49 23.51 13.49
N SER A 473 -12.81 24.59 14.22
CA SER A 473 -12.02 25.83 14.27
C SER A 473 -10.57 25.69 14.74
N GLU A 474 -10.33 24.66 15.52
CA GLU A 474 -9.06 24.28 16.12
C GLU A 474 -8.05 23.85 15.04
N TYR A 475 -8.53 23.40 13.88
CA TYR A 475 -7.72 23.23 12.68
C TYR A 475 -7.17 24.57 12.19
N LYS A 476 -5.84 24.71 12.18
CA LYS A 476 -5.09 25.89 11.73
C LYS A 476 -5.51 27.22 12.40
N GLY A 477 -6.15 27.17 13.57
CA GLY A 477 -6.58 28.35 14.33
C GLY A 477 -7.61 29.22 13.61
N GLY A 478 -8.46 28.60 12.77
CA GLY A 478 -9.41 29.29 11.91
C GLY A 478 -10.79 29.49 12.54
N LYS A 479 -11.81 29.07 11.78
CA LYS A 479 -13.22 28.96 12.21
C LYS A 479 -13.71 27.58 11.81
N ASP A 480 -14.74 27.09 12.49
CA ASP A 480 -15.45 25.88 12.09
C ASP A 480 -15.85 25.98 10.61
N ILE A 481 -15.43 25.01 9.80
CA ILE A 481 -15.80 24.90 8.38
C ILE A 481 -16.80 23.76 8.25
N PHE A 482 -18.07 24.10 7.98
CA PHE A 482 -19.10 23.11 7.70
C PHE A 482 -19.35 23.02 6.19
N TYR A 483 -19.40 21.80 5.66
CA TYR A 483 -19.59 21.49 4.25
C TYR A 483 -21.00 20.94 4.00
N TYR A 484 -21.72 21.53 3.06
CA TYR A 484 -22.99 20.98 2.57
C TYR A 484 -22.80 19.85 1.53
N GLU A 485 -21.55 19.60 1.15
CA GLU A 485 -21.13 18.60 0.18
C GLU A 485 -20.51 17.37 0.84
N THR A 486 -20.24 16.31 0.07
CA THR A 486 -19.59 15.05 0.49
C THR A 486 -18.11 15.23 0.90
N ARG A 487 -17.89 16.00 1.97
CA ARG A 487 -16.58 16.35 2.54
C ARG A 487 -16.70 16.63 4.03
N GLY A 488 -15.69 16.22 4.81
CA GLY A 488 -15.45 16.71 6.17
C GLY A 488 -14.13 16.20 6.72
N ASN A 489 -14.09 15.81 8.00
CA ASN A 489 -12.83 15.50 8.68
C ASN A 489 -12.13 14.23 8.19
N ASN A 490 -12.85 13.20 7.74
CA ASN A 490 -12.25 11.87 7.49
C ASN A 490 -12.05 11.58 5.98
N VAL A 491 -12.90 12.16 5.13
CA VAL A 491 -12.93 11.90 3.68
C VAL A 491 -13.49 13.11 2.92
N LEU A 492 -12.96 13.28 1.71
CA LEU A 492 -13.47 14.15 0.66
C LEU A 492 -13.81 13.27 -0.55
N ALA A 493 -15.11 13.06 -0.79
CA ALA A 493 -15.59 12.26 -1.91
C ALA A 493 -16.07 13.15 -3.05
N GLN A 494 -15.59 12.88 -4.26
CA GLN A 494 -15.79 13.71 -5.46
C GLN A 494 -15.78 12.86 -6.74
N ASP A 495 -16.25 13.41 -7.86
CA ASP A 495 -15.98 12.81 -9.17
C ASP A 495 -14.52 13.02 -9.62
N ASN A 496 -14.04 12.20 -10.56
CA ASN A 496 -12.79 12.48 -11.26
C ASN A 496 -12.78 11.99 -12.73
N PRO A 497 -13.67 12.48 -13.61
CA PRO A 497 -13.78 12.00 -14.99
C PRO A 497 -12.55 12.29 -15.88
N SER A 498 -11.58 13.09 -15.42
CA SER A 498 -10.28 13.27 -16.08
C SER A 498 -9.20 12.28 -15.61
N GLY A 499 -9.44 11.56 -14.52
CA GLY A 499 -8.50 10.60 -13.93
C GLY A 499 -7.22 11.22 -13.37
N GLY A 500 -7.23 12.51 -13.00
CA GLY A 500 -6.06 13.25 -12.53
C GLY A 500 -6.06 13.54 -11.02
N ASN A 501 -5.05 14.27 -10.54
CA ASN A 501 -4.84 14.48 -9.11
C ASN A 501 -5.61 15.68 -8.50
N SER A 502 -6.62 16.20 -9.19
CA SER A 502 -7.32 17.41 -8.76
C SER A 502 -8.19 17.20 -7.51
N MET A 503 -8.08 18.11 -6.55
CA MET A 503 -8.98 18.23 -5.38
C MET A 503 -10.20 19.14 -5.65
N SER A 504 -10.55 19.38 -6.92
CA SER A 504 -11.66 20.24 -7.35
C SER A 504 -12.75 19.52 -8.14
N GLY A 505 -12.91 18.21 -7.96
CA GLY A 505 -13.99 17.43 -8.57
C GLY A 505 -15.39 17.85 -8.08
N PHE A 506 -16.42 17.46 -8.81
CA PHE A 506 -17.82 17.64 -8.43
C PHE A 506 -18.14 16.83 -7.18
N ARG A 507 -18.98 17.38 -6.28
CA ARG A 507 -19.43 16.72 -5.05
C ARG A 507 -20.93 16.80 -4.90
N ALA A 508 -21.56 15.73 -4.45
CA ALA A 508 -22.98 15.75 -4.13
C ALA A 508 -23.24 16.73 -2.97
N ASN A 509 -24.27 17.57 -3.10
CA ASN A 509 -24.59 18.63 -2.13
C ASN A 509 -25.99 18.42 -1.54
N GLY A 510 -26.05 18.15 -0.23
CA GLY A 510 -27.31 17.88 0.49
C GLY A 510 -28.14 19.14 0.79
N GLY A 511 -27.65 20.33 0.42
CA GLY A 511 -28.31 21.62 0.64
C GLY A 511 -28.51 21.96 2.13
N PRO A 512 -29.30 23.00 2.45
CA PRO A 512 -29.48 23.49 3.82
C PRO A 512 -30.08 22.50 4.84
N ASN A 513 -30.54 21.35 4.36
CA ASN A 513 -31.18 20.27 5.12
C ASN A 513 -30.34 18.96 5.14
N MET A 514 -29.12 18.95 4.59
CA MET A 514 -28.22 17.77 4.52
C MET A 514 -28.95 16.49 4.06
N THR A 515 -29.70 16.60 2.96
CA THR A 515 -30.56 15.53 2.44
C THR A 515 -29.99 14.99 1.11
N PHE A 516 -29.23 13.90 1.19
CA PHE A 516 -28.59 13.26 0.04
C PHE A 516 -29.48 12.13 -0.52
N ASP A 517 -30.74 12.47 -0.85
CA ASP A 517 -31.66 11.58 -1.58
C ASP A 517 -31.45 11.71 -3.10
N PHE A 518 -30.47 10.97 -3.61
CA PHE A 518 -30.17 10.91 -5.04
C PHE A 518 -30.61 9.57 -5.65
N PRO A 519 -31.47 9.56 -6.68
CA PRO A 519 -31.93 8.32 -7.30
C PRO A 519 -30.84 7.68 -8.16
N ILE A 520 -30.70 6.35 -8.06
CA ILE A 520 -30.15 5.56 -9.17
C ILE A 520 -31.32 5.13 -10.05
N HIS A 521 -31.36 5.60 -11.28
CA HIS A 521 -32.44 5.26 -12.22
C HIS A 521 -32.14 3.95 -12.96
N MET A 522 -31.80 2.88 -12.23
CA MET A 522 -31.62 1.52 -12.76
C MET A 522 -32.81 1.13 -13.64
N THR A 523 -32.67 1.27 -14.96
CA THR A 523 -33.76 1.19 -15.93
C THR A 523 -34.06 -0.25 -16.32
N LYS A 524 -35.22 -0.46 -16.95
CA LYS A 524 -35.60 -1.78 -17.48
C LYS A 524 -34.57 -2.28 -18.51
N PRO A 525 -34.32 -3.60 -18.60
CA PRO A 525 -33.43 -4.17 -19.60
C PRO A 525 -33.71 -3.62 -21.01
N GLY A 526 -32.67 -3.16 -21.70
CA GLY A 526 -32.75 -2.55 -23.03
C GLY A 526 -32.62 -1.01 -23.06
N VAL A 527 -32.46 -0.34 -21.93
CA VAL A 527 -32.05 1.08 -21.87
C VAL A 527 -30.64 1.16 -21.26
N PRO A 528 -29.66 1.78 -21.94
CA PRO A 528 -28.35 2.03 -21.34
C PRO A 528 -28.45 2.96 -20.13
N LEU A 529 -27.77 2.58 -19.04
CA LEU A 529 -27.50 3.43 -17.91
C LEU A 529 -26.03 3.86 -18.00
N ASP A 530 -25.80 5.16 -18.06
CA ASP A 530 -24.48 5.78 -18.12
C ASP A 530 -24.09 6.21 -16.69
N PRO A 531 -22.93 5.78 -16.13
CA PRO A 531 -22.47 6.16 -14.79
C PRO A 531 -22.61 7.65 -14.47
N ALA A 532 -22.28 8.53 -15.42
CA ALA A 532 -22.34 9.98 -15.24
C ALA A 532 -23.76 10.50 -14.94
N THR A 533 -24.82 9.73 -15.26
CA THR A 533 -26.21 10.11 -14.97
C THR A 533 -26.60 9.96 -13.50
N TYR A 534 -25.76 9.33 -12.67
CA TYR A 534 -26.02 9.11 -11.25
C TYR A 534 -24.82 9.40 -10.33
N ILE A 535 -23.82 10.16 -10.78
CA ILE A 535 -22.62 10.55 -10.00
C ILE A 535 -22.93 11.16 -8.62
N ASN A 536 -24.06 11.85 -8.45
CA ASN A 536 -24.50 12.36 -7.13
C ASN A 536 -24.82 11.22 -6.14
N ALA A 537 -25.33 10.09 -6.63
CA ALA A 537 -25.58 8.91 -5.82
C ALA A 537 -24.27 8.19 -5.50
N SER A 538 -23.36 8.04 -6.48
CA SER A 538 -22.11 7.28 -6.26
C SER A 538 -21.14 8.03 -5.34
N THR A 539 -20.96 9.34 -5.50
CA THR A 539 -20.21 10.18 -4.54
C THR A 539 -20.83 10.19 -3.13
N THR A 540 -22.16 10.04 -2.99
CA THR A 540 -22.82 9.89 -1.69
C THR A 540 -22.57 8.50 -1.08
N GLU A 541 -22.61 7.45 -1.89
CA GLU A 541 -22.35 6.05 -1.52
C GLU A 541 -20.89 5.86 -1.04
N LEU A 542 -19.95 6.41 -1.81
CA LEU A 542 -18.52 6.41 -1.52
C LEU A 542 -18.19 7.17 -0.23
N PHE A 543 -18.80 8.35 -0.05
CA PHE A 543 -18.68 9.17 1.16
C PHE A 543 -19.22 8.44 2.40
N TYR A 544 -20.40 7.83 2.29
CA TYR A 544 -21.01 7.07 3.37
C TYR A 544 -20.11 5.91 3.81
N THR A 545 -19.70 5.08 2.85
CA THR A 545 -18.92 3.87 3.11
C THR A 545 -17.53 4.20 3.67
N ASN A 546 -16.84 5.24 3.16
CA ASN A 546 -15.55 5.68 3.70
C ASN A 546 -15.64 6.15 5.17
N ASN A 547 -16.73 6.82 5.56
CA ASN A 547 -16.90 7.25 6.95
C ASN A 547 -17.29 6.10 7.89
N GLU A 548 -18.12 5.15 7.45
CA GLU A 548 -18.45 3.95 8.23
C GLU A 548 -17.21 3.06 8.45
N ILE A 549 -16.33 2.92 7.44
CA ILE A 549 -15.03 2.22 7.59
C ILE A 549 -14.13 2.96 8.60
N HIS A 550 -13.98 4.28 8.44
CA HIS A 550 -13.21 5.12 9.37
C HIS A 550 -13.68 4.94 10.82
N ASP A 551 -14.97 5.16 11.07
CA ASP A 551 -15.55 5.12 12.40
C ASP A 551 -15.47 3.71 13.00
N LEU A 552 -15.59 2.65 12.19
CA LEU A 552 -15.41 1.27 12.66
C LEU A 552 -13.97 1.00 13.10
N PHE A 553 -12.99 1.20 12.21
CA PHE A 553 -11.61 0.81 12.49
C PHE A 553 -10.92 1.71 13.53
N TYR A 554 -11.37 2.96 13.67
CA TYR A 554 -10.99 3.80 14.80
C TYR A 554 -11.29 3.12 16.14
N ARG A 555 -12.48 2.53 16.32
CA ARG A 555 -12.87 1.85 17.58
C ARG A 555 -12.11 0.53 17.81
N TYR A 556 -11.47 -0.05 16.79
CA TYR A 556 -10.51 -1.16 16.90
C TYR A 556 -9.05 -0.70 17.07
N GLY A 557 -8.78 0.61 17.04
CA GLY A 557 -7.46 1.19 17.30
C GLY A 557 -6.69 1.66 16.06
N PHE A 558 -7.33 1.84 14.91
CA PHE A 558 -6.79 2.68 13.82
C PHE A 558 -7.18 4.15 14.09
N ASP A 559 -6.55 4.71 15.12
CA ASP A 559 -6.80 6.04 15.68
C ASP A 559 -5.70 7.04 15.26
N GLU A 560 -5.70 8.25 15.83
CA GLU A 560 -4.81 9.32 15.38
C GLU A 560 -3.33 9.00 15.62
N GLU A 561 -2.97 8.44 16.79
CA GLU A 561 -1.58 7.99 16.99
C GLU A 561 -1.20 6.84 16.06
N SER A 562 -2.16 5.99 15.68
CA SER A 562 -1.93 4.87 14.77
C SER A 562 -2.02 5.26 13.29
N GLY A 563 -1.98 6.56 12.97
CA GLY A 563 -1.93 7.09 11.62
C GLY A 563 -3.21 6.88 10.82
N ASN A 564 -4.37 7.20 11.41
CA ASN A 564 -5.64 7.26 10.69
C ASN A 564 -5.67 8.40 9.64
N PHE A 565 -6.80 8.57 8.94
CA PHE A 565 -6.92 9.53 7.83
C PHE A 565 -7.85 10.69 8.21
N GLN A 566 -7.30 11.82 8.68
CA GLN A 566 -8.08 12.96 9.16
C GLN A 566 -7.48 14.33 8.77
N GLU A 567 -8.35 15.31 8.45
CA GLU A 567 -7.95 16.71 8.27
C GLU A 567 -7.40 17.27 9.59
N TYR A 568 -7.99 16.86 10.72
CA TYR A 568 -7.61 17.31 12.05
C TYR A 568 -7.80 16.22 13.12
N ASN A 569 -6.73 15.98 13.88
CA ASN A 569 -6.58 14.88 14.83
C ASN A 569 -6.99 15.25 16.28
N PHE A 570 -7.76 16.33 16.47
CA PHE A 570 -8.27 16.78 17.78
C PHE A 570 -7.22 16.94 18.91
N ASN A 571 -5.95 17.16 18.55
CA ASN A 571 -4.78 17.14 19.43
C ASN A 571 -4.55 15.81 20.17
N ARG A 572 -5.00 14.68 19.61
CA ARG A 572 -4.88 13.32 20.17
C ARG A 572 -3.61 12.57 19.73
N GLY A 573 -2.82 13.15 18.83
CA GLY A 573 -1.57 12.60 18.29
C GLY A 573 -1.59 12.44 16.77
N GLY A 574 -0.56 11.79 16.22
CA GLY A 574 -0.35 11.63 14.78
C GLY A 574 -0.17 12.93 14.00
N TYR A 575 -0.17 12.81 12.68
CA TYR A 575 -0.08 13.90 11.72
C TYR A 575 -1.32 13.92 10.82
N GLY A 576 -2.21 14.90 11.03
CA GLY A 576 -3.37 15.12 10.16
C GLY A 576 -3.04 15.86 8.86
N GLU A 577 -4.08 16.42 8.23
CA GLU A 577 -4.12 16.94 6.85
C GLU A 577 -4.23 15.85 5.76
N ASP A 578 -4.64 14.63 6.14
CA ASP A 578 -4.61 13.45 5.30
C ASP A 578 -5.95 12.71 5.17
N ALA A 579 -7.07 13.40 5.40
CA ALA A 579 -8.41 12.87 5.08
C ALA A 579 -8.52 12.38 3.63
N VAL A 580 -9.02 11.15 3.46
CA VAL A 580 -9.00 10.40 2.20
C VAL A 580 -9.54 11.22 1.02
N GLN A 581 -8.77 11.34 -0.06
CA GLN A 581 -9.31 11.72 -1.36
C GLN A 581 -10.01 10.51 -1.97
N ALA A 582 -11.33 10.51 -2.03
CA ALA A 582 -12.12 9.42 -2.60
C ALA A 582 -12.72 9.85 -3.95
N ASN A 583 -12.12 9.38 -5.05
CA ASN A 583 -12.58 9.67 -6.40
C ASN A 583 -13.59 8.60 -6.87
N ALA A 584 -14.84 9.01 -7.02
CA ALA A 584 -15.93 8.29 -7.65
C ALA A 584 -15.83 8.34 -9.18
N GLN A 585 -16.21 7.25 -9.85
CA GLN A 585 -16.21 7.11 -11.32
C GLN A 585 -14.92 7.65 -11.99
N ASP A 586 -13.76 7.30 -11.43
CA ASP A 586 -12.47 7.89 -11.79
C ASP A 586 -12.04 7.50 -13.23
N GLY A 587 -11.69 8.51 -14.02
CA GLY A 587 -11.39 8.37 -15.44
C GLY A 587 -10.04 7.72 -15.78
N SER A 588 -9.18 7.41 -14.81
CA SER A 588 -7.87 6.81 -15.08
C SER A 588 -7.92 5.30 -15.34
N GLY A 589 -9.05 4.63 -15.11
CA GLY A 589 -9.17 3.18 -15.28
C GLY A 589 -10.59 2.67 -15.47
N TYR A 590 -10.68 1.35 -15.68
CA TYR A 590 -11.92 0.58 -15.78
C TYR A 590 -11.66 -0.84 -15.25
N ASN A 591 -12.68 -1.46 -14.65
CA ASN A 591 -12.63 -2.83 -14.12
C ASN A 591 -11.54 -3.07 -13.03
N ASN A 592 -11.36 -2.10 -12.12
CA ASN A 592 -10.48 -2.19 -10.95
C ASN A 592 -10.91 -1.14 -9.90
N ALA A 593 -10.11 -0.97 -8.85
CA ALA A 593 -9.99 0.28 -8.11
C ALA A 593 -8.49 0.53 -7.79
N ASN A 594 -8.14 1.33 -6.78
CA ASN A 594 -6.81 1.42 -6.12
C ASN A 594 -6.86 2.42 -4.96
N PHE A 595 -6.00 2.22 -3.96
CA PHE A 595 -5.83 3.11 -2.80
C PHE A 595 -4.34 3.39 -2.53
N ALA A 596 -3.92 4.60 -2.87
CA ALA A 596 -2.53 5.02 -2.67
C ALA A 596 -2.31 5.55 -1.25
N THR A 597 -1.41 4.94 -0.48
CA THR A 597 -1.19 5.22 0.95
C THR A 597 0.21 5.77 1.24
N PRO A 598 0.45 7.09 1.12
CA PRO A 598 1.68 7.70 1.60
C PRO A 598 1.72 7.73 3.15
N PRO A 599 2.86 8.06 3.77
CA PRO A 599 3.02 8.10 5.22
C PRO A 599 2.07 9.07 5.94
N ASP A 600 2.08 9.01 7.27
CA ASP A 600 1.27 9.88 8.15
C ASP A 600 1.43 11.37 7.81
N GLY A 601 0.32 12.12 7.85
CA GLY A 601 0.28 13.53 7.43
C GLY A 601 0.37 13.76 5.91
N GLN A 602 0.44 12.71 5.10
CA GLN A 602 0.26 12.80 3.65
C GLN A 602 -1.05 12.13 3.23
N ARG A 603 -1.82 12.83 2.40
CA ARG A 603 -3.17 12.41 2.00
C ARG A 603 -3.18 11.16 1.10
N PRO A 604 -3.92 10.10 1.46
CA PRO A 604 -4.11 8.95 0.60
C PRO A 604 -5.21 9.21 -0.44
N ARG A 605 -5.20 8.40 -1.50
CA ARG A 605 -6.12 8.56 -2.64
C ARG A 605 -6.74 7.23 -3.06
N MET A 606 -8.03 7.09 -2.79
CA MET A 606 -8.90 6.03 -3.30
C MET A 606 -9.43 6.41 -4.68
N ARG A 607 -9.43 5.48 -5.64
CA ARG A 607 -10.02 5.65 -6.98
C ARG A 607 -10.90 4.47 -7.35
N MET A 608 -12.20 4.72 -7.43
CA MET A 608 -13.21 3.74 -7.82
C MET A 608 -13.49 3.86 -9.32
N TYR A 609 -13.39 2.76 -10.06
CA TYR A 609 -13.65 2.75 -11.50
C TYR A 609 -15.01 2.17 -11.88
N SER A 610 -15.49 2.54 -13.07
CA SER A 610 -16.60 1.84 -13.73
C SER A 610 -16.15 0.49 -14.32
N TRP A 611 -17.04 -0.48 -14.32
CA TRP A 611 -16.83 -1.86 -14.76
C TRP A 611 -17.61 -2.14 -16.04
N THR A 612 -16.87 -2.54 -17.09
CA THR A 612 -17.36 -2.71 -18.46
C THR A 612 -17.73 -4.16 -18.79
N ALA A 613 -17.58 -5.09 -17.85
CA ALA A 613 -17.91 -6.50 -17.99
C ALA A 613 -19.43 -6.81 -18.08
N SER A 614 -20.28 -5.78 -18.08
CA SER A 614 -21.74 -5.90 -18.28
C SER A 614 -22.29 -4.74 -19.10
N THR A 615 -23.55 -4.86 -19.54
CA THR A 615 -24.28 -3.79 -20.23
C THR A 615 -25.67 -3.61 -19.61
N PRO A 616 -26.00 -2.45 -19.01
CA PRO A 616 -25.12 -1.29 -18.82
C PRO A 616 -23.90 -1.59 -17.94
N MET A 617 -22.93 -0.66 -17.93
CA MET A 617 -21.77 -0.74 -17.03
C MET A 617 -22.23 -0.75 -15.57
N ARG A 618 -21.45 -1.41 -14.72
CA ARG A 618 -21.59 -1.36 -13.25
C ARG A 618 -20.61 -0.34 -12.70
N ASP A 619 -20.96 0.29 -11.60
CA ASP A 619 -20.17 1.37 -11.01
C ASP A 619 -19.63 0.91 -9.66
N GLY A 620 -18.29 0.85 -9.53
CA GLY A 620 -17.61 0.23 -8.40
C GLY A 620 -17.94 0.89 -7.05
N ASP A 621 -18.33 2.16 -7.07
CA ASP A 621 -18.82 2.92 -5.91
C ASP A 621 -20.00 2.24 -5.17
N PHE A 622 -20.75 1.35 -5.84
CA PHE A 622 -21.89 0.63 -5.25
C PHE A 622 -21.60 -0.83 -4.85
N GLU A 623 -20.36 -1.33 -4.99
CA GLU A 623 -19.95 -2.58 -4.35
C GLU A 623 -19.06 -2.27 -3.15
N ALA A 624 -19.68 -2.26 -1.96
CA ALA A 624 -19.02 -1.87 -0.71
C ALA A 624 -17.79 -2.72 -0.41
N GLY A 625 -17.78 -4.02 -0.79
CA GLY A 625 -16.61 -4.87 -0.65
C GLY A 625 -15.36 -4.36 -1.38
N ILE A 626 -15.51 -3.68 -2.53
CA ILE A 626 -14.39 -3.04 -3.21
C ILE A 626 -13.95 -1.80 -2.43
N VAL A 627 -14.87 -0.91 -2.06
CA VAL A 627 -14.56 0.31 -1.28
C VAL A 627 -13.86 -0.03 0.05
N ILE A 628 -14.27 -1.12 0.71
CA ILE A 628 -13.66 -1.63 1.95
C ILE A 628 -12.27 -2.22 1.68
N HIS A 629 -12.10 -3.02 0.62
CA HIS A 629 -10.81 -3.57 0.21
C HIS A 629 -9.78 -2.45 -0.03
N GLU A 630 -10.19 -1.40 -0.76
CA GLU A 630 -9.35 -0.23 -1.02
C GLU A 630 -8.94 0.48 0.27
N TYR A 631 -9.89 0.81 1.16
CA TYR A 631 -9.58 1.48 2.43
C TYR A 631 -8.66 0.61 3.33
N ALA A 632 -8.78 -0.71 3.23
CA ALA A 632 -7.95 -1.65 3.97
C ALA A 632 -6.49 -1.70 3.52
N HIS A 633 -6.16 -1.37 2.26
CA HIS A 633 -4.77 -1.07 1.90
C HIS A 633 -4.23 0.10 2.73
N GLY A 634 -5.06 1.13 2.94
CA GLY A 634 -4.75 2.27 3.81
C GLY A 634 -4.44 1.85 5.26
N ILE A 635 -5.37 1.13 5.89
CA ILE A 635 -5.23 0.61 7.26
C ILE A 635 -3.98 -0.27 7.39
N SER A 636 -3.84 -1.28 6.54
CA SER A 636 -2.75 -2.25 6.64
C SER A 636 -1.38 -1.62 6.39
N THR A 637 -1.31 -0.63 5.49
CA THR A 637 -0.06 0.08 5.13
C THR A 637 0.36 1.09 6.20
N ARG A 638 -0.56 1.83 6.82
CA ARG A 638 -0.23 2.76 7.93
C ARG A 638 0.16 2.02 9.21
N LEU A 639 -0.50 0.89 9.52
CA LEU A 639 -0.18 0.11 10.72
C LEU A 639 1.12 -0.69 10.59
N THR A 640 1.40 -1.29 9.42
CA THR A 640 2.53 -2.22 9.27
C THR A 640 3.88 -1.51 9.17
N GLY A 641 4.68 -1.61 10.22
CA GLY A 641 6.01 -1.00 10.26
C GLY A 641 6.02 0.46 10.73
N GLY A 642 4.86 1.00 11.13
CA GLY A 642 4.67 2.32 11.72
C GLY A 642 4.13 3.36 10.72
N PRO A 643 3.19 4.24 11.12
CA PRO A 643 2.60 5.28 10.26
C PRO A 643 3.59 6.14 9.47
N ALA A 644 4.79 6.38 10.01
CA ALA A 644 5.87 7.07 9.30
C ALA A 644 6.51 6.29 8.13
N ASN A 645 6.19 4.99 7.93
CA ASN A 645 6.80 4.15 6.90
C ASN A 645 5.80 3.20 6.19
N SER A 646 5.08 3.73 5.21
CA SER A 646 4.25 2.94 4.29
C SER A 646 5.01 1.87 3.48
N GLY A 647 6.34 1.92 3.39
CA GLY A 647 7.16 1.10 2.46
C GLY A 647 7.22 -0.40 2.75
N CYS A 648 6.38 -0.89 3.67
CA CYS A 648 6.45 -2.20 4.29
C CYS A 648 5.55 -3.28 3.66
N LEU A 649 4.54 -2.91 2.84
CA LEU A 649 3.63 -3.86 2.17
C LEU A 649 3.73 -3.83 0.63
N GLY A 650 4.84 -3.35 0.04
CA GLY A 650 4.91 -3.16 -1.41
C GLY A 650 4.97 -4.42 -2.29
N TRP A 651 5.41 -5.58 -1.78
CA TRP A 651 5.85 -6.70 -2.63
C TRP A 651 5.73 -8.09 -1.99
N GLY A 652 5.71 -9.13 -2.84
CA GLY A 652 5.87 -10.53 -2.43
C GLY A 652 4.79 -11.02 -1.46
N GLU A 653 5.18 -11.76 -0.43
CA GLU A 653 4.25 -12.18 0.62
C GLU A 653 3.66 -10.99 1.39
N ALA A 654 4.42 -9.93 1.66
CA ALA A 654 3.93 -8.75 2.37
C ALA A 654 2.83 -8.03 1.59
N GLY A 655 3.05 -7.73 0.30
CA GLY A 655 2.03 -7.12 -0.56
C GLY A 655 0.84 -8.03 -0.82
N GLY A 656 1.07 -9.34 -0.93
CA GLY A 656 -0.01 -10.32 -0.95
C GLY A 656 -0.87 -10.29 0.30
N MET A 657 -0.29 -10.16 1.50
CA MET A 657 -1.08 -10.01 2.72
C MET A 657 -1.86 -8.68 2.74
N GLY A 658 -1.33 -7.60 2.15
CA GLY A 658 -2.05 -6.34 1.90
C GLY A 658 -3.40 -6.56 1.20
N GLU A 659 -3.39 -7.26 0.07
CA GLU A 659 -4.58 -7.70 -0.68
C GLU A 659 -5.50 -8.58 0.18
N GLY A 660 -4.90 -9.55 0.89
CA GLY A 660 -5.64 -10.51 1.70
C GLY A 660 -6.35 -9.89 2.91
N TRP A 661 -5.78 -8.85 3.52
CA TRP A 661 -6.44 -8.08 4.57
C TRP A 661 -7.63 -7.27 4.03
N GLY A 662 -7.54 -6.75 2.79
CA GLY A 662 -8.64 -6.08 2.13
C GLY A 662 -9.82 -7.00 1.84
N ASP A 663 -9.56 -8.17 1.24
CA ASP A 663 -10.58 -9.19 1.01
C ASP A 663 -11.18 -9.72 2.32
N PHE A 664 -10.34 -9.89 3.35
CA PHE A 664 -10.78 -10.34 4.67
C PHE A 664 -11.71 -9.34 5.35
N PHE A 665 -11.34 -8.06 5.43
CA PHE A 665 -12.19 -7.03 6.05
C PHE A 665 -13.48 -6.80 5.26
N ALA A 666 -13.42 -6.81 3.93
CA ALA A 666 -14.62 -6.77 3.08
C ALA A 666 -15.57 -7.96 3.35
N THR A 667 -15.01 -9.16 3.50
CA THR A 667 -15.76 -10.39 3.84
C THR A 667 -16.36 -10.32 5.24
N MET A 668 -15.61 -9.89 6.25
CA MET A 668 -16.08 -9.80 7.64
C MET A 668 -17.17 -8.73 7.83
N ILE A 669 -17.08 -7.59 7.15
CA ILE A 669 -18.07 -6.51 7.27
C ILE A 669 -19.43 -6.89 6.66
N ARG A 670 -19.45 -7.72 5.61
CA ARG A 670 -20.70 -8.27 5.04
C ARG A 670 -21.18 -9.56 5.73
N LEU A 671 -20.44 -10.10 6.71
CA LEU A 671 -20.78 -11.34 7.42
C LEU A 671 -21.86 -11.08 8.49
N HIS A 672 -23.09 -11.49 8.19
CA HIS A 672 -24.27 -11.24 9.05
C HIS A 672 -25.19 -12.46 9.23
N ASP A 673 -24.90 -13.60 8.59
CA ASP A 673 -25.57 -14.88 8.83
C ASP A 673 -24.56 -16.03 8.64
N GLN A 674 -24.18 -16.72 9.71
CA GLN A 674 -23.25 -17.87 9.71
C GLN A 674 -23.73 -19.07 8.86
N LYS A 675 -24.95 -19.04 8.31
CA LYS A 675 -25.39 -20.02 7.29
C LYS A 675 -24.73 -19.77 5.92
N ILE A 676 -24.17 -18.59 5.70
CA ILE A 676 -23.39 -18.24 4.50
C ILE A 676 -21.93 -18.61 4.81
N VAL A 677 -21.49 -19.78 4.32
CA VAL A 677 -20.15 -20.36 4.54
C VAL A 677 -19.24 -20.30 3.30
N GLU A 678 -19.65 -19.48 2.32
CA GLU A 678 -18.95 -19.24 1.06
C GLU A 678 -19.10 -17.75 0.67
N TYR A 679 -18.00 -17.04 0.49
CA TYR A 679 -17.98 -15.63 0.07
C TYR A 679 -17.16 -15.40 -1.20
N ASP A 680 -17.55 -14.43 -2.03
CA ASP A 680 -16.80 -14.00 -3.22
C ASP A 680 -16.53 -12.48 -3.20
N MET A 681 -15.58 -12.01 -4.02
CA MET A 681 -15.20 -10.59 -4.12
C MET A 681 -15.45 -10.05 -5.52
N GLY A 682 -16.04 -8.86 -5.63
CA GLY A 682 -16.25 -8.15 -6.89
C GLY A 682 -17.22 -8.85 -7.86
N SER A 683 -18.05 -9.79 -7.39
CA SER A 683 -18.89 -10.65 -8.24
C SER A 683 -19.98 -9.86 -8.95
N TRP A 684 -20.54 -8.83 -8.29
CA TRP A 684 -21.43 -7.89 -8.95
C TRP A 684 -20.68 -7.02 -9.94
N ALA A 685 -19.67 -6.24 -9.54
CA ALA A 685 -19.00 -5.28 -10.41
C ALA A 685 -18.38 -5.95 -11.66
N SER A 686 -17.66 -7.06 -11.46
CA SER A 686 -17.05 -7.85 -12.55
C SER A 686 -18.05 -8.67 -13.37
N ASN A 687 -19.31 -8.80 -12.93
CA ASN A 687 -20.34 -9.60 -13.57
C ASN A 687 -19.91 -11.07 -13.81
N ARG A 688 -19.10 -11.61 -12.88
CA ARG A 688 -18.55 -12.97 -12.90
C ARG A 688 -19.06 -13.75 -11.68
N ASP A 689 -19.76 -14.86 -11.93
CA ASP A 689 -20.12 -15.82 -10.89
C ASP A 689 -18.85 -16.39 -10.23
N GLY A 690 -18.80 -16.36 -8.90
CA GLY A 690 -17.61 -16.68 -8.11
C GLY A 690 -16.62 -15.54 -7.91
N GLY A 691 -16.90 -14.34 -8.43
CA GLY A 691 -16.07 -13.15 -8.20
C GLY A 691 -14.77 -13.11 -8.99
N ILE A 692 -13.86 -12.22 -8.61
CA ILE A 692 -12.61 -11.93 -9.34
C ILE A 692 -11.45 -12.89 -8.99
N ARG A 693 -11.45 -13.43 -7.76
CA ARG A 693 -10.42 -14.34 -7.23
C ARG A 693 -10.50 -15.75 -7.86
N ASN A 694 -9.58 -16.66 -7.53
CA ASN A 694 -9.58 -18.03 -8.07
C ASN A 694 -10.64 -18.93 -7.41
N TYR A 695 -10.90 -18.72 -6.12
CA TYR A 695 -11.84 -19.50 -5.30
C TYR A 695 -12.74 -18.59 -4.45
N ARG A 696 -13.89 -19.10 -4.01
CA ARG A 696 -14.74 -18.50 -2.98
C ARG A 696 -14.11 -18.78 -1.60
N TYR A 697 -14.09 -17.81 -0.67
CA TYR A 697 -13.60 -18.07 0.69
C TYR A 697 -14.49 -19.08 1.39
N SER A 698 -13.92 -20.19 1.86
CA SER A 698 -14.65 -21.28 2.49
C SER A 698 -13.75 -22.28 3.21
N ARG A 699 -14.10 -22.62 4.46
CA ARG A 699 -13.49 -23.70 5.25
C ARG A 699 -13.51 -25.10 4.59
N ASN A 700 -14.24 -25.24 3.47
CA ASN A 700 -14.30 -26.47 2.67
C ASN A 700 -13.14 -26.52 1.64
N LEU A 701 -12.17 -27.40 1.88
CA LEU A 701 -11.01 -27.65 0.99
C LEU A 701 -11.37 -28.16 -0.43
N THR A 702 -12.65 -28.45 -0.71
CA THR A 702 -13.15 -28.76 -2.06
C THR A 702 -13.57 -27.50 -2.83
N VAL A 703 -13.95 -26.43 -2.11
CA VAL A 703 -14.38 -25.13 -2.66
C VAL A 703 -13.18 -24.20 -2.75
N ASN A 704 -12.41 -24.07 -1.66
CA ASN A 704 -11.11 -23.42 -1.66
C ASN A 704 -10.00 -24.39 -1.24
N PRO A 705 -9.25 -24.97 -2.20
CA PRO A 705 -8.15 -25.89 -1.93
C PRO A 705 -6.83 -25.19 -1.57
N ASP A 706 -6.80 -23.86 -1.40
CA ASP A 706 -5.54 -23.15 -1.22
C ASP A 706 -4.93 -23.27 0.18
N THR A 707 -3.61 -23.30 0.17
CA THR A 707 -2.71 -23.59 1.28
C THR A 707 -1.42 -22.81 1.07
N TYR A 708 -0.51 -22.77 2.06
CA TYR A 708 0.73 -22.01 1.93
C TYR A 708 1.59 -22.43 0.72
N LYS A 709 1.53 -23.69 0.26
CA LYS A 709 2.21 -24.14 -0.97
C LYS A 709 1.53 -23.70 -2.27
N SER A 710 0.33 -23.12 -2.21
CA SER A 710 -0.31 -22.54 -3.39
C SER A 710 0.48 -21.39 -3.97
N LEU A 711 1.24 -20.67 -3.13
CA LEU A 711 2.15 -19.61 -3.54
C LEU A 711 3.33 -20.10 -4.40
N ASP A 712 3.60 -21.42 -4.46
CA ASP A 712 4.59 -22.01 -5.37
C ASP A 712 4.00 -22.34 -6.77
N LYS A 713 2.67 -22.16 -6.98
CA LYS A 713 1.99 -22.48 -8.24
C LYS A 713 2.22 -21.40 -9.31
N GLY A 714 2.23 -21.82 -10.58
CA GLY A 714 2.08 -20.88 -11.71
C GLY A 714 0.74 -20.14 -11.60
N GLY A 715 0.78 -18.81 -11.64
CA GLY A 715 -0.37 -17.92 -11.37
C GLY A 715 -0.22 -17.10 -10.08
N TYR A 716 0.38 -17.67 -9.03
CA TYR A 716 0.43 -17.08 -7.69
C TYR A 716 1.63 -16.12 -7.49
N TRP A 717 2.06 -15.46 -8.57
CA TRP A 717 3.18 -14.50 -8.57
C TRP A 717 2.73 -13.04 -8.46
N GLY A 718 1.44 -12.75 -8.70
CA GLY A 718 0.85 -11.43 -8.48
C GLY A 718 0.23 -11.35 -7.09
N VAL A 719 0.32 -10.17 -6.45
CA VAL A 719 -0.11 -9.95 -5.06
C VAL A 719 -1.54 -10.43 -4.79
N HIS A 720 -2.51 -10.14 -5.67
CA HIS A 720 -3.89 -10.62 -5.60
C HIS A 720 -4.04 -12.13 -5.31
N ALA A 721 -3.25 -12.96 -6.02
CA ALA A 721 -3.31 -14.41 -5.90
C ALA A 721 -2.54 -14.92 -4.66
N ILE A 722 -1.63 -14.12 -4.13
CA ILE A 722 -1.04 -14.37 -2.80
C ILE A 722 -2.07 -14.02 -1.71
N GLY A 723 -2.82 -12.92 -1.91
CA GLY A 723 -3.81 -12.40 -0.98
C GLY A 723 -5.03 -13.28 -0.76
N GLU A 724 -5.56 -13.93 -1.79
CA GLU A 724 -6.66 -14.90 -1.61
C GLU A 724 -6.28 -16.07 -0.69
N VAL A 725 -5.00 -16.48 -0.65
CA VAL A 725 -4.50 -17.51 0.28
C VAL A 725 -4.43 -16.97 1.71
N TRP A 726 -4.05 -15.70 1.90
CA TRP A 726 -4.00 -15.06 3.22
C TRP A 726 -5.41 -14.76 3.75
N ALA A 727 -6.29 -14.19 2.93
CA ALA A 727 -7.69 -13.94 3.25
C ALA A 727 -8.42 -15.22 3.67
N GLU A 728 -8.18 -16.34 2.98
CA GLU A 728 -8.72 -17.64 3.35
C GLU A 728 -8.18 -18.14 4.71
N MET A 729 -6.89 -17.96 5.00
CA MET A 729 -6.34 -18.31 6.33
C MET A 729 -6.93 -17.47 7.46
N LEU A 730 -7.23 -16.19 7.20
CA LEU A 730 -7.95 -15.32 8.14
C LEU A 730 -9.44 -15.65 8.23
N PHE A 731 -10.07 -16.10 7.14
CA PHE A 731 -11.46 -16.57 7.13
C PHE A 731 -11.64 -17.86 7.95
N GLU A 732 -10.73 -18.83 7.82
CA GLU A 732 -10.62 -19.99 8.71
C GLU A 732 -10.53 -19.55 10.18
N LEU A 733 -9.65 -18.59 10.49
CA LEU A 733 -9.47 -18.10 11.84
C LEU A 733 -10.74 -17.43 12.40
N ALA A 734 -11.38 -16.54 11.63
CA ALA A 734 -12.60 -15.86 12.03
C ALA A 734 -13.74 -16.84 12.31
N GLU A 735 -13.95 -17.79 11.39
CA GLU A 735 -14.94 -18.85 11.55
C GLU A 735 -14.66 -19.74 12.76
N ASN A 736 -13.41 -20.18 12.97
CA ASN A 736 -13.07 -21.04 14.11
C ASN A 736 -13.09 -20.30 15.45
N LEU A 737 -12.89 -18.97 15.47
CA LEU A 737 -13.14 -18.12 16.64
C LEU A 737 -14.65 -17.92 16.90
N MET A 738 -15.48 -17.84 15.85
CA MET A 738 -16.94 -17.78 15.97
C MET A 738 -17.56 -19.11 16.43
N ASP A 739 -16.96 -20.25 16.10
CA ASP A 739 -17.38 -21.56 16.61
C ASP A 739 -17.20 -21.67 18.14
N GLU A 740 -16.17 -21.03 18.71
CA GLU A 740 -15.90 -21.01 20.17
C GLU A 740 -16.66 -19.89 20.90
N HIS A 741 -16.57 -18.65 20.42
CA HIS A 741 -17.05 -17.44 21.12
C HIS A 741 -18.39 -16.89 20.60
N GLY A 742 -18.98 -17.54 19.59
CA GLY A 742 -20.16 -17.06 18.89
C GLY A 742 -19.89 -15.87 17.96
N MET A 743 -20.95 -15.41 17.30
CA MET A 743 -20.95 -14.22 16.44
C MET A 743 -21.81 -13.11 17.04
N TYR A 744 -21.28 -11.89 17.13
CA TYR A 744 -22.06 -10.71 17.49
C TYR A 744 -22.75 -10.09 16.26
N PRO A 745 -23.99 -9.54 16.34
CA PRO A 745 -24.74 -9.08 15.17
C PRO A 745 -24.22 -7.82 14.45
N THR A 746 -23.15 -7.19 14.94
CA THR A 746 -22.47 -6.04 14.33
C THR A 746 -20.98 -6.08 14.68
N LEU A 747 -20.15 -5.34 13.96
CA LEU A 747 -18.74 -5.14 14.32
C LEU A 747 -18.52 -3.86 15.15
N PHE A 748 -19.47 -2.93 15.18
CA PHE A 748 -19.37 -1.69 15.95
C PHE A 748 -19.51 -1.94 17.46
N PRO A 749 -18.55 -1.48 18.29
CA PRO A 749 -18.68 -1.54 19.75
C PRO A 749 -19.74 -0.57 20.30
N PRO A 750 -20.21 -0.77 21.55
CA PRO A 750 -21.11 0.16 22.23
C PRO A 750 -20.59 1.62 22.26
N PRO A 751 -21.50 2.63 22.30
CA PRO A 751 -21.12 4.02 22.45
C PRO A 751 -20.29 4.26 23.74
N VAL A 752 -19.20 5.02 23.64
CA VAL A 752 -18.18 5.23 24.70
C VAL A 752 -18.76 5.56 26.08
N ASN A 753 -19.83 6.38 26.11
CA ASN A 753 -20.46 6.86 27.35
C ASN A 753 -21.68 6.03 27.78
N SER A 754 -21.83 4.82 27.25
CA SER A 754 -22.88 3.86 27.63
C SER A 754 -22.31 2.72 28.48
N THR A 755 -23.15 2.11 29.32
CA THR A 755 -22.84 0.80 29.87
C THR A 755 -23.02 -0.25 28.77
N ASP A 756 -21.99 -1.06 28.54
CA ASP A 756 -22.17 -2.30 27.76
C ASP A 756 -23.27 -3.13 28.44
N SER A 757 -24.39 -3.25 27.74
CA SER A 757 -25.60 -3.97 28.13
C SER A 757 -25.95 -5.02 27.08
N THR A 758 -24.92 -5.39 26.33
CA THR A 758 -24.94 -6.18 25.09
C THR A 758 -23.89 -7.29 25.11
N ASP A 759 -23.10 -7.38 26.18
CA ASP A 759 -21.98 -8.31 26.39
C ASP A 759 -20.94 -8.27 25.25
N PHE A 760 -20.77 -7.12 24.58
CA PHE A 760 -19.81 -6.94 23.48
C PHE A 760 -18.38 -7.13 23.95
N TYR A 761 -18.05 -6.61 25.15
CA TYR A 761 -16.76 -6.75 25.80
C TYR A 761 -16.81 -7.77 26.95
N SER A 762 -15.73 -8.53 27.09
CA SER A 762 -15.61 -9.55 28.13
C SER A 762 -15.50 -8.92 29.52
N GLU A 763 -16.57 -9.02 30.33
CA GLU A 763 -16.57 -8.61 31.75
C GLU A 763 -15.36 -9.17 32.52
N ARG A 764 -14.94 -10.40 32.19
CA ARG A 764 -13.82 -11.07 32.85
C ARG A 764 -12.52 -10.33 32.58
N HIS A 765 -12.19 -10.07 31.31
CA HIS A 765 -10.97 -9.33 30.95
C HIS A 765 -10.98 -7.91 31.53
N LEU A 766 -12.12 -7.20 31.45
CA LEU A 766 -12.25 -5.86 32.03
C LEU A 766 -12.02 -5.85 33.56
N ARG A 767 -12.35 -6.93 34.27
CA ARG A 767 -12.11 -7.08 35.72
C ARG A 767 -10.72 -7.61 36.07
N GLU A 768 -10.12 -8.45 35.24
CA GLU A 768 -8.82 -9.11 35.48
C GLU A 768 -7.63 -8.27 34.99
N THR A 769 -7.76 -7.57 33.85
CA THR A 769 -6.67 -6.82 33.20
C THR A 769 -6.99 -5.35 32.96
N GLY A 770 -8.26 -4.94 33.08
CA GLY A 770 -8.72 -3.58 32.74
C GLY A 770 -8.92 -3.33 31.24
N LYS A 771 -8.66 -4.32 30.38
CA LYS A 771 -8.73 -4.17 28.92
C LYS A 771 -10.15 -4.44 28.38
N LEU A 772 -10.56 -3.64 27.39
CA LEU A 772 -11.79 -3.84 26.63
C LEU A 772 -11.58 -4.88 25.52
N VAL A 773 -11.62 -6.16 25.90
CA VAL A 773 -11.45 -7.30 24.98
C VAL A 773 -12.80 -7.69 24.39
N PRO A 774 -13.00 -7.69 23.05
CA PRO A 774 -14.25 -8.12 22.44
C PRO A 774 -14.55 -9.60 22.74
N ALA A 775 -15.80 -9.92 23.09
CA ALA A 775 -16.21 -11.21 23.64
C ALA A 775 -16.63 -12.26 22.59
N HIS A 776 -16.71 -11.89 21.30
CA HIS A 776 -17.28 -12.71 20.24
C HIS A 776 -16.31 -12.87 19.07
N GLY A 777 -16.34 -14.01 18.37
CA GLY A 777 -15.28 -14.41 17.44
C GLY A 777 -15.08 -13.44 16.27
N ASN A 778 -16.16 -12.90 15.70
CA ASN A 778 -16.10 -11.93 14.61
C ASN A 778 -15.62 -10.54 15.04
N THR A 779 -15.85 -10.12 16.28
CA THR A 779 -15.34 -8.84 16.81
C THR A 779 -13.90 -9.00 17.29
N LEU A 780 -13.58 -10.13 17.93
CA LEU A 780 -12.26 -10.46 18.44
C LEU A 780 -11.24 -10.62 17.31
N VAL A 781 -11.58 -11.32 16.20
CA VAL A 781 -10.64 -11.50 15.08
C VAL A 781 -10.23 -10.17 14.43
N ILE A 782 -11.14 -9.18 14.36
CA ILE A 782 -10.82 -7.84 13.85
C ILE A 782 -9.80 -7.14 14.77
N GLN A 783 -10.04 -7.17 16.10
CA GLN A 783 -9.10 -6.62 17.09
C GLN A 783 -7.73 -7.29 16.98
N LEU A 784 -7.69 -8.63 16.96
CA LEU A 784 -6.45 -9.40 16.87
C LEU A 784 -5.66 -9.12 15.58
N VAL A 785 -6.34 -8.91 14.44
CA VAL A 785 -5.68 -8.57 13.17
C VAL A 785 -5.14 -7.13 13.18
N ILE A 786 -5.88 -6.16 13.73
CA ILE A 786 -5.42 -4.76 13.84
C ILE A 786 -4.24 -4.62 14.81
N ASP A 787 -4.29 -5.29 15.97
CA ASP A 787 -3.15 -5.33 16.90
C ASP A 787 -1.94 -6.07 16.29
N ALA A 788 -2.17 -7.13 15.51
CA ALA A 788 -1.08 -7.83 14.80
C ALA A 788 -0.38 -6.96 13.76
N MET A 789 -1.11 -6.12 13.02
CA MET A 789 -0.51 -5.19 12.04
C MET A 789 0.49 -4.22 12.70
N LYS A 790 0.25 -3.80 13.94
CA LYS A 790 1.16 -2.95 14.72
C LYS A 790 2.35 -3.73 15.30
N LEU A 791 2.17 -5.02 15.60
CA LEU A 791 3.20 -5.88 16.18
C LEU A 791 4.19 -6.43 15.13
N GLN A 792 3.74 -6.69 13.91
CA GLN A 792 4.53 -7.37 12.87
C GLN A 792 5.69 -6.51 12.34
N PRO A 793 6.79 -7.13 11.84
CA PRO A 793 7.89 -6.39 11.22
C PRO A 793 7.47 -5.68 9.94
N CYS A 794 8.28 -4.70 9.51
CA CYS A 794 8.23 -4.21 8.14
C CYS A 794 8.56 -5.36 7.16
N ARG A 795 7.79 -5.50 6.07
CA ARG A 795 7.88 -6.59 5.08
C ARG A 795 7.77 -8.00 5.69
N PRO A 796 6.66 -8.30 6.41
CA PRO A 796 6.46 -9.58 7.05
C PRO A 796 6.27 -10.72 6.03
N SER A 797 6.71 -11.94 6.37
CA SER A 797 6.23 -13.17 5.74
C SER A 797 4.88 -13.61 6.35
N PHE A 798 4.23 -14.60 5.75
CA PHE A 798 3.03 -15.22 6.32
C PHE A 798 3.26 -15.72 7.76
N GLN A 799 4.45 -16.27 8.06
CA GLN A 799 4.80 -16.68 9.44
C GLN A 799 4.91 -15.49 10.39
N ASN A 800 5.47 -14.36 9.95
CA ASN A 800 5.59 -13.18 10.81
C ASN A 800 4.23 -12.57 11.14
N ALA A 801 3.31 -12.51 10.17
CA ALA A 801 1.95 -12.03 10.40
C ALA A 801 1.14 -12.99 11.29
N ARG A 802 1.25 -14.31 11.07
CA ARG A 802 0.68 -15.35 11.96
C ARG A 802 1.19 -15.19 13.40
N ASP A 803 2.50 -15.07 13.58
CA ASP A 803 3.12 -14.97 14.90
C ASP A 803 2.79 -13.63 15.58
N ALA A 804 2.54 -12.57 14.81
CA ALA A 804 2.00 -11.31 15.31
C ALA A 804 0.54 -11.45 15.78
N ILE A 805 -0.32 -12.23 15.11
CA ILE A 805 -1.69 -12.54 15.58
C ILE A 805 -1.66 -13.37 16.88
N ILE A 806 -0.74 -14.34 16.99
CA ILE A 806 -0.53 -15.09 18.25
C ILE A 806 -0.03 -14.16 19.36
N THR A 807 0.84 -13.19 19.02
CA THR A 807 1.33 -12.18 19.97
C THR A 807 0.22 -11.21 20.38
N ALA A 808 -0.66 -10.80 19.47
CA ALA A 808 -1.83 -9.97 19.74
C ALA A 808 -2.76 -10.65 20.76
N ASP A 809 -3.10 -11.93 20.55
CA ASP A 809 -3.90 -12.70 21.50
C ASP A 809 -3.19 -12.82 22.87
N LYS A 810 -1.89 -13.07 22.86
CA LYS A 810 -1.08 -13.12 24.09
C LYS A 810 -1.10 -11.82 24.89
N VAL A 811 -1.06 -10.65 24.25
CA VAL A 811 -1.10 -9.35 24.97
C VAL A 811 -2.52 -8.88 25.30
N LEU A 812 -3.52 -9.26 24.50
CA LEU A 812 -4.91 -8.83 24.68
C LEU A 812 -5.66 -9.73 25.68
N THR A 813 -5.64 -11.05 25.46
CA THR A 813 -6.39 -12.04 26.26
C THR A 813 -5.52 -12.77 27.28
N GLY A 814 -4.20 -12.76 27.10
CA GLY A 814 -3.27 -13.64 27.82
C GLY A 814 -2.92 -14.92 27.04
N GLY A 815 -3.47 -15.09 25.82
CA GLY A 815 -3.18 -16.22 24.94
C GLY A 815 -4.26 -17.31 24.96
N GLU A 816 -5.51 -16.96 25.28
CA GLU A 816 -6.61 -17.92 25.43
C GLU A 816 -6.97 -18.59 24.08
N ASN A 817 -6.74 -17.90 22.96
CA ASN A 817 -7.09 -18.37 21.61
C ASN A 817 -5.92 -19.01 20.85
N ARG A 818 -4.71 -18.98 21.41
CA ARG A 818 -3.46 -19.53 20.86
C ARG A 818 -3.65 -20.84 20.08
N CYS A 819 -4.40 -21.80 20.62
CA CYS A 819 -4.62 -23.09 19.96
C CYS A 819 -5.66 -23.06 18.83
N ILE A 820 -6.64 -22.16 18.86
CA ILE A 820 -7.57 -21.91 17.74
C ILE A 820 -6.78 -21.28 16.58
N ILE A 821 -5.93 -20.29 16.89
CA ILE A 821 -5.05 -19.61 15.93
C ILE A 821 -4.12 -20.63 15.25
N TRP A 822 -3.36 -21.40 16.03
CA TRP A 822 -2.45 -22.41 15.49
C TRP A 822 -3.14 -23.46 14.63
N ASN A 823 -4.30 -24.01 15.06
CA ASN A 823 -5.01 -25.03 14.28
C ASN A 823 -5.59 -24.46 12.98
N SER A 824 -6.05 -23.20 12.96
CA SER A 824 -6.59 -22.54 11.77
C SER A 824 -5.51 -22.36 10.68
N PHE A 825 -4.35 -21.82 11.06
CA PHE A 825 -3.21 -21.66 10.13
C PHE A 825 -2.58 -23.00 9.72
N ALA A 826 -2.44 -23.95 10.64
CA ALA A 826 -1.91 -25.29 10.34
C ALA A 826 -2.81 -26.08 9.38
N LYS A 827 -4.15 -25.94 9.45
CA LYS A 827 -5.08 -26.59 8.51
C LYS A 827 -4.78 -26.26 7.05
N ARG A 828 -4.22 -25.06 6.77
CA ARG A 828 -3.81 -24.60 5.43
C ARG A 828 -2.29 -24.56 5.24
N GLY A 829 -1.55 -25.36 6.00
CA GLY A 829 -0.11 -25.61 5.79
C GLY A 829 0.83 -24.58 6.41
N LEU A 830 0.34 -23.64 7.21
CA LEU A 830 1.13 -22.60 7.89
C LEU A 830 1.38 -22.92 9.39
N GLY A 831 1.56 -24.20 9.73
CA GLY A 831 1.96 -24.65 11.07
C GLY A 831 3.38 -24.23 11.47
N PRO A 832 3.85 -24.55 12.69
CA PRO A 832 5.12 -24.07 13.24
C PRO A 832 6.33 -24.28 12.33
N GLU A 833 6.48 -25.47 11.74
CA GLU A 833 7.65 -25.86 10.94
C GLU A 833 7.58 -25.37 9.46
N SER A 834 6.54 -24.59 9.12
CA SER A 834 6.37 -24.01 7.78
C SER A 834 7.39 -22.89 7.53
N LYS A 835 7.96 -22.86 6.33
CA LYS A 835 8.90 -21.81 5.90
C LYS A 835 8.92 -21.61 4.39
N VAL A 836 9.49 -20.49 3.98
CA VAL A 836 9.96 -20.24 2.61
C VAL A 836 11.49 -20.31 2.57
N VAL A 837 12.05 -20.90 1.51
CA VAL A 837 13.51 -21.01 1.31
C VAL A 837 13.89 -20.37 -0.02
N GLY A 838 14.89 -19.49 -0.03
CA GLY A 838 15.37 -18.82 -1.24
C GLY A 838 14.39 -17.78 -1.81
N SER A 839 13.52 -17.21 -0.96
CA SER A 839 12.74 -16.01 -1.27
C SER A 839 13.64 -14.78 -1.43
N THR A 840 13.09 -13.76 -2.07
CA THR A 840 13.70 -12.45 -2.27
C THR A 840 12.73 -11.36 -1.79
N PRO A 841 13.14 -10.08 -1.68
CA PRO A 841 12.22 -8.98 -1.37
C PRO A 841 11.02 -8.87 -2.32
N TRP A 842 11.14 -9.42 -3.53
CA TRP A 842 10.10 -9.50 -4.55
C TRP A 842 9.13 -10.68 -4.38
N GLY A 843 9.29 -11.49 -3.33
CA GLY A 843 8.66 -12.80 -3.19
C GLY A 843 9.48 -13.91 -3.85
N GLY A 844 8.79 -14.90 -4.43
CA GLY A 844 9.40 -16.15 -4.86
C GLY A 844 9.81 -17.03 -3.68
N GLY A 845 10.87 -17.82 -3.84
CA GLY A 845 11.25 -18.88 -2.90
C GLY A 845 10.35 -20.12 -3.01
N ILE A 846 10.74 -21.21 -2.34
CA ILE A 846 10.02 -22.49 -2.31
C ILE A 846 9.49 -22.72 -0.90
N ARG A 847 8.22 -23.09 -0.76
CA ARG A 847 7.57 -23.26 0.54
C ARG A 847 7.52 -24.71 0.99
N THR A 848 7.76 -24.93 2.28
CA THR A 848 7.41 -26.19 2.95
C THR A 848 6.27 -25.92 3.90
N GLU A 849 5.22 -26.73 3.80
CA GLU A 849 4.06 -26.66 4.68
C GLU A 849 4.30 -27.42 5.97
N ASP A 850 3.59 -27.00 7.01
CA ASP A 850 3.36 -27.78 8.22
C ASP A 850 1.87 -27.78 8.54
N TYR A 851 1.35 -28.97 8.87
CA TYR A 851 -0.05 -29.22 9.21
C TYR A 851 -0.23 -29.66 10.67
N ASP A 852 0.85 -29.73 11.45
CA ASP A 852 0.79 -29.89 12.90
C ASP A 852 0.55 -28.54 13.60
N ALA A 853 -0.06 -28.61 14.79
CA ALA A 853 -0.05 -27.52 15.78
C ALA A 853 1.04 -27.78 16.85
N PRO A 854 1.48 -26.77 17.62
CA PRO A 854 2.41 -26.97 18.73
C PRO A 854 1.94 -28.04 19.71
N LYS A 855 2.87 -28.72 20.39
CA LYS A 855 2.58 -29.91 21.23
C LYS A 855 1.49 -29.70 22.29
N GLY A 856 1.34 -28.48 22.83
CA GLY A 856 0.28 -28.13 23.79
C GLY A 856 -1.10 -27.87 23.16
N CYS A 857 -1.17 -27.68 21.85
CA CYS A 857 -2.40 -27.41 21.09
C CYS A 857 -2.86 -28.60 20.23
N LYS A 858 -2.12 -29.72 20.23
CA LYS A 858 -2.53 -30.94 19.53
C LYS A 858 -3.73 -31.57 20.24
N THR A 859 -4.89 -31.48 19.60
CA THR A 859 -6.10 -32.16 20.08
C THR A 859 -5.88 -33.67 20.15
N HIS A 860 -6.22 -34.27 21.29
CA HIS A 860 -6.26 -35.73 21.41
C HIS A 860 -7.37 -36.26 20.50
N LYS A 861 -6.98 -36.90 19.39
CA LYS A 861 -7.91 -37.63 18.52
C LYS A 861 -8.47 -38.84 19.28
N ASN A 862 -9.72 -38.70 19.72
CA ASN A 862 -10.57 -39.81 20.19
C ASN A 862 -11.15 -40.59 19.00
#